data_AF-A0A9W4SFU5-F1
#
_entry.id   AF-A0A9W4SFU5-F1
#
_cell.length_a   1.000
_cell.length_b   1.000
_cell.length_c   1.000
_cell.angle_alpha   90.00
_cell.angle_beta   90.00
_cell.angle_gamma   90.00
#
_symmetry.space_group_name_H-M   'P 1'
#
loop_
_entity.id
_entity.type
_entity.pdbx_description
1 polymer ?
#
loop_
_entity_poly.entity_id
_entity_poly.type
_entity_poly.pdbx_seq_one_letter_code
_entity_poly.pdbx_strand_id
1 'polypeptide(L)'
;FGIQIIAYSIAAPLQTEKFYDITGCGTYTICAIISLLKPWKLPLPDNFQSILRLHHPRQLLATGMIIIWSTRLAIFLFIRVLRAGHDSRFDKVKKKPIIFMVYWLLQATWIFVTGLGVYSVNALPKEVQSDLCLFDHIGAAIWLFGITLEVIADNQKTEFRNNPENKEKFIKSGLWSLSRHPNYFGEIILWYGVTLLCSPTITQVSQSNPEIVRPLYAYFVWLSPIFTTLMITKLSGIPILEKSSDKKFGRLEEYQLYKERTNVLFPWHFHTFSIMLNKGKSRPGRTFRLRQRRRKVNEKQLKAIKIIQEDNWTNFREWLKRKGFPKTNLTLAEFQDTGRGMMATRNINAGEIIISVPKKFLLTRESLKDQLSRHSMKFTAHQFIALYLILEYKKGKQSNIYPYIDMLPKDFDNMPLTYGKEFFDLLPYNVQVDVESQRTKFERDYKGIKKFLDGQPDFQSKITREDYLWGWLCVNTRCIYLESKSSYDVKDHIAIAPFLDFLNHSHEAKIKGEFNQATQCYEITTFTPYKKGNQVFINYGPHDNFFILMEYGFVIPNNPYNYVSLDREFFEISLPEETELIRQEKLDLLLHHGFYGDYSLRISEISFRLMTALRLRVIQRFNVSTLEAQGIIRKWKKTITGLTEIINPENERLMYFHLKLICDNALLKSETVLEALKVFDGTRVSLSHTKLLWLESITILRSVISIIQDFQQEIFM
;
A
#
# COMPACT_ATOMS: atom_id res chain seq x y z
N PHE A 1 8.18 -39.98 -5.60
CA PHE A 1 7.19 -39.74 -6.67
C PHE A 1 6.08 -40.79 -6.70
N GLY A 2 6.36 -42.10 -6.88
CA GLY A 2 5.32 -43.14 -6.96
C GLY A 2 4.29 -43.13 -5.82
N ILE A 3 4.73 -42.99 -4.55
CA ILE A 3 3.83 -42.90 -3.39
C ILE A 3 2.82 -41.76 -3.53
N GLN A 4 3.25 -40.59 -4.01
CA GLN A 4 2.38 -39.43 -4.16
C GLN A 4 1.39 -39.57 -5.31
N ILE A 5 1.76 -40.30 -6.38
CA ILE A 5 0.84 -40.62 -7.48
C ILE A 5 -0.25 -41.58 -7.02
N ILE A 6 0.12 -42.61 -6.23
CA ILE A 6 -0.85 -43.56 -5.66
C ILE A 6 -1.79 -42.85 -4.67
N ALA A 7 -1.25 -41.99 -3.82
CA ALA A 7 -2.07 -41.21 -2.90
C ALA A 7 -3.01 -40.25 -3.65
N TYR A 8 -2.53 -39.60 -4.71
CA TYR A 8 -3.35 -38.76 -5.58
C TYR A 8 -4.48 -39.54 -6.28
N SER A 9 -4.22 -40.75 -6.79
CA SER A 9 -5.24 -41.55 -7.48
C SER A 9 -6.40 -41.95 -6.57
N ILE A 10 -6.16 -42.03 -5.25
CA ILE A 10 -7.19 -42.22 -4.23
C ILE A 10 -7.83 -40.88 -3.84
N ALA A 11 -7.04 -39.81 -3.67
CA ALA A 11 -7.50 -38.51 -3.19
C ALA A 11 -8.38 -37.76 -4.21
N ALA A 12 -8.05 -37.84 -5.50
CA ALA A 12 -8.72 -37.13 -6.57
C ALA A 12 -10.21 -37.51 -6.74
N PRO A 13 -10.60 -38.80 -6.83
CA PRO A 13 -12.01 -39.18 -6.92
C PRO A 13 -12.79 -38.84 -5.65
N LEU A 14 -12.13 -38.94 -4.49
CA LEU A 14 -12.73 -38.60 -3.19
C LEU A 14 -12.76 -37.10 -2.89
N GLN A 15 -12.13 -36.27 -3.74
CA GLN A 15 -11.95 -34.82 -3.56
C GLN A 15 -11.50 -34.47 -2.13
N THR A 16 -10.58 -35.25 -1.57
CA THR A 16 -10.17 -35.14 -0.17
C THR A 16 -8.69 -34.85 -0.01
N GLU A 17 -8.38 -33.88 0.84
CA GLU A 17 -7.02 -33.50 1.22
C GLU A 17 -6.59 -34.10 2.57
N LYS A 18 -7.46 -34.85 3.25
CA LYS A 18 -7.30 -35.25 4.66
C LYS A 18 -6.01 -35.98 4.96
N PHE A 19 -5.48 -36.75 4.00
CA PHE A 19 -4.25 -37.53 4.16
C PHE A 19 -3.05 -36.95 3.40
N TYR A 20 -3.15 -35.74 2.86
CA TYR A 20 -2.07 -35.11 2.10
C TYR A 20 -0.81 -34.90 2.95
N ASP A 21 -0.96 -34.29 4.13
CA ASP A 21 0.17 -33.95 5.02
C ASP A 21 0.81 -35.23 5.62
N ILE A 22 0.00 -36.22 6.03
CA ILE A 22 0.51 -37.49 6.59
C ILE A 22 1.22 -38.34 5.54
N THR A 23 0.74 -38.34 4.29
CA THR A 23 1.43 -39.02 3.18
C THR A 23 2.78 -38.38 2.90
N GLY A 24 2.86 -37.04 2.92
CA GLY A 24 4.11 -36.31 2.78
C GLY A 24 5.14 -36.72 3.83
N CYS A 25 4.76 -36.66 5.10
CA CYS A 25 5.66 -37.01 6.20
C CYS A 25 6.04 -38.50 6.21
N GLY A 26 5.08 -39.39 5.92
CA GLY A 26 5.34 -40.82 5.77
C GLY A 26 6.31 -41.11 4.64
N THR A 27 6.20 -40.38 3.52
CA THR A 27 7.12 -40.51 2.38
C THR A 27 8.54 -40.09 2.75
N TYR A 28 8.73 -39.02 3.54
CA TYR A 28 10.07 -38.67 4.07
C TYR A 28 10.69 -39.82 4.85
N THR A 29 9.96 -40.36 5.83
CA THR A 29 10.43 -41.46 6.68
C THR A 29 10.75 -42.70 5.85
N ILE A 30 9.87 -43.08 4.93
CA ILE A 30 10.07 -44.23 4.04
C ILE A 30 11.29 -44.03 3.14
N CYS A 31 11.43 -42.87 2.50
CA CYS A 31 12.58 -42.57 1.63
C CYS A 31 13.90 -42.56 2.43
N ALA A 32 13.92 -42.00 3.62
CA ALA A 32 15.10 -41.99 4.48
C ALA A 32 15.51 -43.42 4.88
N ILE A 33 14.56 -44.25 5.35
CA ILE A 33 14.80 -45.65 5.72
C ILE A 33 15.24 -46.47 4.49
N ILE A 34 14.54 -46.37 3.36
CA ILE A 34 14.90 -47.11 2.15
C ILE A 34 16.29 -46.71 1.66
N SER A 35 16.63 -45.41 1.68
CA SER A 35 17.95 -44.95 1.28
C SER A 35 19.06 -45.51 2.15
N LEU A 36 18.82 -45.65 3.46
CA LEU A 36 19.76 -46.26 4.40
C LEU A 36 19.90 -47.77 4.16
N LEU A 37 18.79 -48.48 3.93
CA LEU A 37 18.78 -49.95 3.88
C LEU A 37 19.09 -50.56 2.51
N LYS A 38 18.92 -49.82 1.40
CA LYS A 38 19.08 -50.33 0.02
C LYS A 38 20.34 -49.89 -0.76
N PRO A 39 21.52 -49.63 -0.18
CA PRO A 39 22.76 -49.68 -0.96
C PRO A 39 22.95 -51.07 -1.58
N TRP A 40 23.24 -51.16 -2.88
CA TRP A 40 23.27 -52.42 -3.68
C TRP A 40 24.25 -53.51 -3.20
N LYS A 41 25.08 -53.24 -2.18
CA LYS A 41 26.16 -54.11 -1.72
C LYS A 41 26.06 -54.55 -0.25
N LEU A 42 25.02 -54.15 0.48
CA LEU A 42 24.87 -54.51 1.91
C LEU A 42 23.87 -55.67 2.10
N PRO A 43 24.15 -56.63 2.99
CA PRO A 43 23.17 -57.64 3.38
C PRO A 43 21.99 -56.99 4.12
N LEU A 44 20.80 -57.57 3.98
CA LEU A 44 19.63 -57.11 4.74
C LEU A 44 19.90 -57.29 6.24
N PRO A 45 19.67 -56.26 7.08
CA PRO A 45 19.92 -56.36 8.51
C PRO A 45 18.86 -57.24 9.19
N ASP A 46 19.30 -58.27 9.92
CA ASP A 46 18.42 -59.20 10.65
C ASP A 46 17.88 -58.60 11.97
N ASN A 47 18.57 -57.60 12.53
CA ASN A 47 18.17 -56.94 13.79
C ASN A 47 18.72 -55.51 13.91
N PHE A 48 18.26 -54.75 14.92
CA PHE A 48 18.71 -53.37 15.12
C PHE A 48 20.24 -53.23 15.32
N GLN A 49 20.88 -54.19 15.99
CA GLN A 49 22.34 -54.17 16.18
C GLN A 49 23.10 -54.30 14.85
N SER A 50 22.58 -55.09 13.90
CA SER A 50 23.15 -55.21 12.57
C SER A 50 23.06 -53.89 11.80
N ILE A 51 21.98 -53.11 11.97
CA ILE A 51 21.87 -51.76 11.39
C ILE A 51 22.99 -50.85 11.91
N LEU A 52 23.24 -50.83 13.22
CA LEU A 52 24.30 -50.01 13.83
C LEU A 52 25.70 -50.39 13.35
N ARG A 53 25.95 -51.69 13.12
CA ARG A 53 27.25 -52.18 12.67
C ARG A 53 27.49 -51.93 11.18
N LEU A 54 26.47 -52.11 10.35
CA LEU A 54 26.58 -52.02 8.88
C LEU A 54 26.71 -50.59 8.35
N HIS A 55 26.33 -49.58 9.15
CA HIS A 55 26.30 -48.19 8.69
C HIS A 55 27.31 -47.31 9.43
N HIS A 56 27.72 -46.22 8.77
CA HIS A 56 28.53 -45.19 9.38
C HIS A 56 27.69 -44.36 10.38
N PRO A 57 28.26 -43.88 11.52
CA PRO A 57 27.52 -43.02 12.46
C PRO A 57 26.86 -41.81 11.80
N ARG A 58 27.51 -41.20 10.79
CA ARG A 58 26.95 -40.09 10.00
C ARG A 58 25.64 -40.46 9.30
N GLN A 59 25.56 -41.64 8.68
CA GLN A 59 24.35 -42.14 8.00
C GLN A 59 23.19 -42.31 8.99
N LEU A 60 23.49 -42.88 10.16
CA LEU A 60 22.51 -43.09 11.23
C LEU A 60 22.01 -41.75 11.79
N LEU A 61 22.91 -40.81 12.06
CA LEU A 61 22.57 -39.47 12.54
C LEU A 61 21.71 -38.71 11.52
N ALA A 62 22.17 -38.63 10.26
CA ALA A 62 21.47 -37.90 9.20
C ALA A 62 20.06 -38.46 8.95
N THR A 63 19.94 -39.79 8.91
CA THR A 63 18.65 -40.48 8.77
C THR A 63 17.75 -40.26 9.98
N GLY A 64 18.31 -40.40 11.20
CA GLY A 64 17.58 -40.16 12.44
C GLY A 64 17.03 -38.74 12.55
N MET A 65 17.81 -37.73 12.15
CA MET A 65 17.39 -36.33 12.12
C MET A 65 16.15 -36.11 11.25
N ILE A 66 16.13 -36.65 10.03
CA ILE A 66 14.95 -36.56 9.15
C ILE A 66 13.75 -37.29 9.76
N ILE A 67 13.95 -38.50 10.30
CA ILE A 67 12.84 -39.29 10.88
C ILE A 67 12.24 -38.58 12.10
N ILE A 68 13.07 -38.07 13.01
CA ILE A 68 12.59 -37.33 14.19
C ILE A 68 11.79 -36.11 13.76
N TRP A 69 12.32 -35.33 12.81
CA TRP A 69 11.63 -34.14 12.30
C TRP A 69 10.33 -34.49 11.58
N SER A 70 10.33 -35.47 10.66
CA SER A 70 9.18 -35.84 9.85
C SER A 70 8.07 -36.48 10.70
N THR A 71 8.41 -37.34 11.66
CA THR A 71 7.44 -37.95 12.57
C THR A 71 6.79 -36.90 13.48
N ARG A 72 7.58 -35.96 14.02
CA ARG A 72 7.05 -34.83 14.81
C ARG A 72 6.10 -33.98 13.98
N LEU A 73 6.50 -33.60 12.78
CA LEU A 73 5.68 -32.80 11.87
C LEU A 73 4.40 -33.55 11.48
N ALA A 74 4.47 -34.85 11.21
CA ALA A 74 3.32 -35.69 10.92
C ALA A 74 2.28 -35.66 12.04
N ILE A 75 2.72 -35.89 13.28
CA ILE A 75 1.86 -35.89 14.47
C ILE A 75 1.20 -34.52 14.64
N PHE A 76 1.98 -33.44 14.53
CA PHE A 76 1.48 -32.07 14.68
C PHE A 76 0.41 -31.72 13.61
N LEU A 77 0.69 -32.01 12.34
CA LEU A 77 -0.23 -31.74 11.24
C LEU A 77 -1.48 -32.60 11.31
N PHE A 78 -1.34 -33.88 11.68
CA PHE A 78 -2.46 -34.81 11.83
C PHE A 78 -3.44 -34.35 12.93
N ILE A 79 -2.94 -33.98 14.11
CA ILE A 79 -3.77 -33.44 15.20
C ILE A 79 -4.49 -32.16 14.75
N ARG A 80 -3.81 -31.29 13.98
CA ARG A 80 -4.40 -30.05 13.46
C ARG A 80 -5.55 -30.32 12.50
N VAL A 81 -5.39 -31.26 11.56
CA VAL A 81 -6.43 -31.62 10.59
C VAL A 81 -7.65 -32.20 11.30
N LEU A 82 -7.44 -33.08 12.30
CA LEU A 82 -8.54 -33.63 13.11
C LEU A 82 -9.33 -32.56 13.85
N ARG A 83 -8.67 -31.50 14.36
CA ARG A 83 -9.33 -30.39 15.07
C ARG A 83 -10.02 -29.38 14.15
N ALA A 84 -9.44 -29.10 12.97
CA ALA A 84 -9.95 -28.07 12.05
C ALA A 84 -10.99 -28.61 11.04
N GLY A 85 -11.05 -29.94 10.85
CA GLY A 85 -12.02 -30.64 9.99
C GLY A 85 -11.70 -30.61 8.48
N HIS A 86 -11.02 -29.57 7.99
CA HIS A 86 -10.59 -29.41 6.60
C HIS A 86 -9.41 -28.43 6.49
N ASP A 87 -8.70 -28.45 5.34
CA ASP A 87 -7.64 -27.49 5.03
C ASP A 87 -8.05 -26.57 3.87
N SER A 88 -8.22 -25.28 4.20
CA SER A 88 -8.72 -24.28 3.26
C SER A 88 -7.81 -24.02 2.06
N ARG A 89 -6.54 -24.45 2.10
CA ARG A 89 -5.63 -24.40 0.94
C ARG A 89 -6.15 -25.22 -0.24
N PHE A 90 -6.91 -26.29 0.03
CA PHE A 90 -7.35 -27.25 -0.99
C PHE A 90 -8.77 -27.00 -1.49
N ASP A 91 -9.56 -26.13 -0.87
CA ASP A 91 -10.99 -25.93 -1.17
C ASP A 91 -11.30 -25.65 -2.64
N LYS A 92 -10.45 -24.85 -3.28
CA LYS A 92 -10.58 -24.48 -4.70
C LYS A 92 -9.82 -25.42 -5.64
N VAL A 93 -8.91 -26.23 -5.11
CA VAL A 93 -7.96 -27.05 -5.88
C VAL A 93 -8.45 -28.49 -6.02
N LYS A 94 -9.05 -29.08 -4.98
CA LYS A 94 -9.50 -30.48 -4.97
C LYS A 94 -10.58 -30.81 -6.00
N LYS A 95 -11.28 -29.79 -6.51
CA LYS A 95 -12.27 -29.90 -7.61
C LYS A 95 -11.64 -29.86 -9.01
N LYS A 96 -10.32 -29.62 -9.11
CA LYS A 96 -9.58 -29.47 -10.37
C LYS A 96 -8.46 -30.51 -10.43
N PRO A 97 -8.70 -31.71 -11.02
CA PRO A 97 -7.79 -32.85 -10.93
C PRO A 97 -6.34 -32.53 -11.32
N ILE A 98 -6.12 -31.85 -12.45
CA ILE A 98 -4.78 -31.50 -12.92
C ILE A 98 -4.05 -30.60 -11.92
N ILE A 99 -4.72 -29.57 -11.39
CA ILE A 99 -4.12 -28.65 -10.41
C ILE A 99 -3.90 -29.39 -9.09
N PHE A 100 -4.80 -30.28 -8.70
CA PHE A 100 -4.63 -31.08 -7.49
C PHE A 100 -3.42 -32.01 -7.62
N MET A 101 -3.23 -32.66 -8.77
CA MET A 101 -2.05 -33.47 -9.07
C MET A 101 -0.74 -32.69 -8.93
N VAL A 102 -0.71 -31.43 -9.36
CA VAL A 102 0.47 -30.56 -9.21
C VAL A 102 0.87 -30.40 -7.74
N TYR A 103 -0.08 -30.32 -6.80
CA TYR A 103 0.24 -30.23 -5.37
C TYR A 103 0.96 -31.50 -4.88
N TRP A 104 0.44 -32.68 -5.23
CA TRP A 104 1.06 -33.97 -4.88
C TRP A 104 2.46 -34.13 -5.49
N LEU A 105 2.66 -33.69 -6.73
CA LEU A 105 3.96 -33.72 -7.39
C LEU A 105 4.94 -32.70 -6.77
N LEU A 106 4.47 -31.50 -6.41
CA LEU A 106 5.28 -30.51 -5.68
C LEU A 106 5.70 -31.04 -4.31
N GLN A 107 4.83 -31.78 -3.61
CA GLN A 107 5.20 -32.46 -2.36
C GLN A 107 6.29 -33.51 -2.59
N ALA A 108 6.17 -34.32 -3.65
CA ALA A 108 7.20 -35.29 -4.03
C ALA A 108 8.56 -34.61 -4.31
N THR A 109 8.54 -33.51 -5.08
CA THR A 109 9.74 -32.72 -5.39
C THR A 109 10.35 -32.13 -4.13
N TRP A 110 9.52 -31.59 -3.22
CA TRP A 110 9.99 -31.05 -1.95
C TRP A 110 10.73 -32.13 -1.13
N ILE A 111 10.13 -33.32 -0.97
CA ILE A 111 10.74 -34.44 -0.23
C ILE A 111 12.06 -34.88 -0.87
N PHE A 112 12.11 -34.91 -2.19
CA PHE A 112 13.30 -35.32 -2.93
C PHE A 112 14.45 -34.31 -2.73
N VAL A 113 14.20 -33.02 -2.99
CA VAL A 113 15.24 -31.98 -2.98
C VAL A 113 15.77 -31.74 -1.56
N THR A 114 14.90 -31.71 -0.56
CA THR A 114 15.31 -31.50 0.84
C THR A 114 16.08 -32.69 1.42
N GLY A 115 15.70 -33.91 1.04
CA GLY A 115 16.36 -35.13 1.49
C GLY A 115 17.71 -35.42 0.81
N LEU A 116 18.11 -34.66 -0.22
CA LEU A 116 19.30 -34.94 -1.04
C LEU A 116 20.55 -35.23 -0.21
N GLY A 117 20.85 -34.43 0.82
CA GLY A 117 22.03 -34.65 1.66
C GLY A 117 22.06 -36.04 2.31
N VAL A 118 20.92 -36.46 2.86
CA VAL A 118 20.78 -37.77 3.51
C VAL A 118 20.84 -38.89 2.49
N TYR A 119 20.16 -38.76 1.37
CA TYR A 119 20.19 -39.78 0.31
C TYR A 119 21.60 -39.94 -0.25
N SER A 120 22.36 -38.84 -0.42
CA SER A 120 23.74 -38.87 -0.87
C SER A 120 24.68 -39.54 0.12
N VAL A 121 24.56 -39.25 1.42
CA VAL A 121 25.38 -39.91 2.47
C VAL A 121 25.02 -41.40 2.60
N ASN A 122 23.74 -41.75 2.49
CA ASN A 122 23.30 -43.13 2.56
C ASN A 122 23.71 -43.95 1.32
N ALA A 123 23.86 -43.31 0.16
CA ALA A 123 24.35 -43.98 -1.05
C ALA A 123 25.86 -44.32 -1.00
N LEU A 124 26.62 -43.72 -0.10
CA LEU A 124 28.05 -43.99 0.04
C LEU A 124 28.31 -45.20 0.96
N PRO A 125 29.18 -46.15 0.56
CA PRO A 125 29.65 -47.22 1.44
C PRO A 125 30.24 -46.68 2.75
N LYS A 126 30.12 -47.44 3.84
CA LYS A 126 30.65 -47.03 5.16
C LYS A 126 32.16 -46.80 5.11
N GLU A 127 32.87 -47.60 4.32
CA GLU A 127 34.33 -47.67 4.24
C GLU A 127 34.95 -46.44 3.57
N VAL A 128 34.18 -45.74 2.72
CA VAL A 128 34.63 -44.52 2.05
C VAL A 128 34.27 -43.26 2.83
N GLN A 129 33.49 -43.38 3.91
CA GLN A 129 33.16 -42.24 4.75
C GLN A 129 34.30 -41.93 5.70
N SER A 130 34.67 -40.66 5.80
CA SER A 130 35.61 -40.22 6.81
C SER A 130 35.00 -40.22 8.19
N ASP A 131 35.88 -40.29 9.19
CA ASP A 131 35.52 -40.08 10.59
C ASP A 131 34.71 -38.77 10.77
N LEU A 132 33.94 -38.72 11.85
CA LEU A 132 33.18 -37.53 12.20
C LEU A 132 34.15 -36.37 12.47
N CYS A 133 33.97 -35.26 11.76
CA CYS A 133 34.79 -34.07 11.90
C CYS A 133 34.04 -32.97 12.64
N LEU A 134 34.67 -31.81 12.80
CA LEU A 134 34.06 -30.66 13.47
C LEU A 134 32.75 -30.21 12.80
N PHE A 135 32.66 -30.29 11.47
CA PHE A 135 31.46 -29.90 10.73
C PHE A 135 30.26 -30.81 11.01
N ASP A 136 30.47 -32.10 11.26
CA ASP A 136 29.40 -33.02 11.68
C ASP A 136 28.76 -32.58 13.01
N HIS A 137 29.59 -32.24 13.98
CA HIS A 137 29.15 -31.80 15.30
C HIS A 137 28.44 -30.43 15.23
N ILE A 138 28.98 -29.50 14.43
CA ILE A 138 28.34 -28.20 14.16
C ILE A 138 26.99 -28.41 13.46
N GLY A 139 26.93 -29.27 12.44
CA GLY A 139 25.71 -29.60 11.72
C GLY A 139 24.64 -30.19 12.66
N ALA A 140 25.03 -31.12 13.53
CA ALA A 140 24.14 -31.69 14.53
C ALA A 140 23.64 -30.66 15.56
N ALA A 141 24.51 -29.77 16.03
CA ALA A 141 24.14 -28.70 16.96
C ALA A 141 23.18 -27.69 16.30
N ILE A 142 23.44 -27.31 15.05
CA ILE A 142 22.57 -26.43 14.26
C ILE A 142 21.20 -27.09 14.03
N TRP A 143 21.19 -28.38 13.71
CA TRP A 143 19.94 -29.14 13.56
C TRP A 143 19.14 -29.17 14.87
N LEU A 144 19.79 -29.47 15.99
CA LEU A 144 19.16 -29.50 17.31
C LEU A 144 18.60 -28.12 17.71
N PHE A 145 19.33 -27.05 17.40
CA PHE A 145 18.85 -25.69 17.61
C PHE A 145 17.63 -25.37 16.74
N GLY A 146 17.67 -25.72 15.45
CA GLY A 146 16.57 -25.50 14.52
C GLY A 146 15.27 -26.23 14.94
N ILE A 147 15.36 -27.53 15.25
CA ILE A 147 14.20 -28.30 15.70
C ILE A 147 13.64 -27.80 17.04
N THR A 148 14.52 -27.36 17.96
CA THR A 148 14.09 -26.79 19.24
C THR A 148 13.31 -25.49 19.04
N LEU A 149 13.80 -24.59 18.17
CA LEU A 149 13.09 -23.36 17.83
C LEU A 149 11.73 -23.66 17.18
N GLU A 150 11.68 -24.60 16.25
CA GLU A 150 10.45 -25.01 15.58
C GLU A 150 9.41 -25.53 16.59
N VAL A 151 9.82 -26.45 17.47
CA VAL A 151 8.96 -27.04 18.51
C VAL A 151 8.43 -25.98 19.47
N ILE A 152 9.29 -25.09 19.98
CA ILE A 152 8.88 -24.05 20.93
C ILE A 152 7.91 -23.07 20.23
N ALA A 153 8.21 -22.66 19.01
CA ALA A 153 7.38 -21.73 18.26
C ALA A 153 5.98 -22.29 17.95
N ASP A 154 5.90 -23.55 17.52
CA ASP A 154 4.64 -24.24 17.25
C ASP A 154 3.80 -24.41 18.53
N ASN A 155 4.43 -24.78 19.65
CA ASN A 155 3.75 -24.91 20.95
C ASN A 155 3.20 -23.57 21.45
N GLN A 156 4.00 -22.50 21.42
CA GLN A 156 3.56 -21.14 21.77
C GLN A 156 2.36 -20.70 20.93
N LYS A 157 2.39 -20.96 19.62
CA LYS A 157 1.29 -20.62 18.71
C LYS A 157 0.03 -21.45 18.99
N THR A 158 0.20 -22.71 19.35
CA THR A 158 -0.91 -23.64 19.65
C THR A 158 -1.60 -23.24 20.95
N GLU A 159 -0.82 -22.96 21.99
CA GLU A 159 -1.32 -22.48 23.28
C GLU A 159 -2.04 -21.15 23.14
N PHE A 160 -1.46 -20.20 22.39
CA PHE A 160 -2.11 -18.92 22.09
C PHE A 160 -3.47 -19.09 21.40
N ARG A 161 -3.58 -20.02 20.44
CA ARG A 161 -4.82 -20.28 19.69
C ARG A 161 -5.88 -21.03 20.49
N ASN A 162 -5.48 -21.85 21.45
CA ASN A 162 -6.42 -22.60 22.29
C ASN A 162 -7.13 -21.72 23.32
N ASN A 163 -6.58 -20.54 23.65
CA ASN A 163 -7.25 -19.58 24.53
C ASN A 163 -8.39 -18.84 23.78
N PRO A 164 -9.67 -18.96 24.22
CA PRO A 164 -10.80 -18.29 23.57
C PRO A 164 -10.69 -16.76 23.48
N GLU A 165 -10.00 -16.11 24.42
CA GLU A 165 -9.81 -14.66 24.44
C GLU A 165 -8.91 -14.14 23.30
N ASN A 166 -8.24 -15.04 22.58
CA ASN A 166 -7.29 -14.73 21.51
C ASN A 166 -7.87 -14.90 20.10
N LYS A 167 -9.16 -15.23 19.92
CA LYS A 167 -9.79 -15.49 18.60
C LYS A 167 -9.54 -14.39 17.56
N GLU A 168 -9.49 -13.14 17.99
CA GLU A 168 -9.25 -11.96 17.14
C GLU A 168 -7.90 -11.26 17.39
N LYS A 169 -6.98 -11.91 18.10
CA LYS A 169 -5.64 -11.40 18.39
C LYS A 169 -4.59 -12.15 17.57
N PHE A 170 -3.38 -11.60 17.52
CA PHE A 170 -2.21 -12.25 16.95
C PHE A 170 -1.14 -12.45 18.03
N ILE A 171 -0.35 -13.52 17.90
CA ILE A 171 0.71 -13.83 18.86
C ILE A 171 1.88 -12.86 18.67
N LYS A 172 2.38 -12.31 19.78
CA LYS A 172 3.49 -11.33 19.82
C LYS A 172 4.40 -11.53 21.04
N SER A 173 4.30 -12.67 21.72
CA SER A 173 5.04 -13.04 22.92
C SER A 173 5.93 -14.26 22.65
N GLY A 174 6.90 -14.53 23.52
CA GLY A 174 7.83 -15.66 23.36
C GLY A 174 8.75 -15.47 22.14
N LEU A 175 9.01 -16.52 21.37
CA LEU A 175 9.83 -16.44 20.16
C LEU A 175 9.20 -15.53 19.08
N TRP A 176 7.87 -15.41 19.11
CA TRP A 176 7.12 -14.57 18.19
C TRP A 176 7.37 -13.08 18.42
N SER A 177 7.86 -12.64 19.59
CA SER A 177 8.26 -11.23 19.79
C SER A 177 9.59 -10.87 19.13
N LEU A 178 10.38 -11.87 18.75
CA LEU A 178 11.73 -11.70 18.20
C LEU A 178 11.78 -11.97 16.69
N SER A 179 11.00 -12.93 16.22
CA SER A 179 10.77 -13.20 14.79
C SER A 179 9.28 -13.41 14.52
N ARG A 180 8.78 -12.92 13.39
CA ARG A 180 7.39 -13.12 12.97
C ARG A 180 7.09 -14.53 12.49
N HIS A 181 8.12 -15.29 12.13
CA HIS A 181 8.01 -16.68 11.67
C HIS A 181 9.12 -17.56 12.26
N PRO A 182 9.20 -17.70 13.61
CA PRO A 182 10.30 -18.41 14.26
C PRO A 182 10.29 -19.92 13.98
N ASN A 183 9.11 -20.49 13.71
CA ASN A 183 8.97 -21.88 13.30
C ASN A 183 9.60 -22.16 11.93
N TYR A 184 9.37 -21.27 10.95
CA TYR A 184 10.02 -21.36 9.64
C TYR A 184 11.51 -21.08 9.68
N PHE A 185 11.96 -20.22 10.59
CA PHE A 185 13.39 -20.06 10.84
C PHE A 185 14.00 -21.37 11.35
N GLY A 186 13.35 -22.02 12.32
CA GLY A 186 13.77 -23.33 12.82
C GLY A 186 13.89 -24.37 11.71
N GLU A 187 12.88 -24.43 10.82
CA GLU A 187 12.87 -25.33 9.66
C GLU A 187 14.02 -25.03 8.68
N ILE A 188 14.29 -23.76 8.37
CA ILE A 188 15.42 -23.41 7.50
C ILE A 188 16.75 -23.85 8.13
N ILE A 189 16.95 -23.50 9.40
CA ILE A 189 18.20 -23.76 10.12
C ILE A 189 18.47 -25.25 10.27
N LEU A 190 17.45 -26.07 10.55
CA LEU A 190 17.66 -27.50 10.68
C LEU A 190 18.09 -28.15 9.36
N TRP A 191 17.61 -27.67 8.21
CA TRP A 191 18.07 -28.18 6.91
C TRP A 191 19.50 -27.77 6.59
N TYR A 192 19.92 -26.57 6.99
CA TYR A 192 21.34 -26.20 6.97
C TYR A 192 22.19 -27.12 7.86
N GLY A 193 21.67 -27.50 9.04
CA GLY A 193 22.33 -28.45 9.94
C GLY A 193 22.51 -29.83 9.31
N VAL A 194 21.46 -30.38 8.70
CA VAL A 194 21.52 -31.67 7.97
C VAL A 194 22.55 -31.59 6.82
N THR A 195 22.54 -30.53 6.03
CA THR A 195 23.49 -30.37 4.93
C THR A 195 24.93 -30.24 5.40
N LEU A 196 25.19 -29.51 6.48
CA LEU A 196 26.52 -29.38 7.08
C LEU A 196 27.05 -30.69 7.66
N LEU A 197 26.16 -31.55 8.18
CA LEU A 197 26.53 -32.89 8.62
C LEU A 197 26.87 -33.82 7.44
N CYS A 198 26.16 -33.66 6.32
CA CYS A 198 26.34 -34.52 5.15
C CYS A 198 27.49 -34.09 4.23
N SER A 199 27.78 -32.80 4.12
CA SER A 199 28.71 -32.26 3.12
C SER A 199 30.18 -32.72 3.25
N PRO A 200 30.79 -32.88 4.45
CA PRO A 200 32.23 -33.13 4.56
C PRO A 200 32.66 -34.42 3.85
N THR A 201 31.92 -35.51 4.09
CA THR A 201 32.25 -36.81 3.49
C THR A 201 32.01 -36.80 2.00
N ILE A 202 30.98 -36.09 1.53
CA ILE A 202 30.64 -36.02 0.11
C ILE A 202 31.71 -35.21 -0.63
N THR A 203 32.11 -34.07 -0.09
CA THR A 203 33.19 -33.24 -0.65
C THR A 203 34.50 -34.01 -0.67
N GLN A 204 34.85 -34.71 0.41
CA GLN A 204 36.08 -35.50 0.46
C GLN A 204 36.08 -36.63 -0.55
N VAL A 205 35.04 -37.47 -0.57
CA VAL A 205 34.93 -38.59 -1.53
C VAL A 205 34.93 -38.05 -2.95
N SER A 206 34.33 -36.89 -3.19
CA SER A 206 34.31 -36.28 -4.51
C SER A 206 35.68 -35.78 -4.99
N GLN A 207 36.59 -35.47 -4.07
CA GLN A 207 37.96 -35.07 -4.37
C GLN A 207 38.90 -36.27 -4.47
N SER A 208 38.75 -37.26 -3.57
CA SER A 208 39.63 -38.43 -3.50
C SER A 208 39.23 -39.57 -4.44
N ASN A 209 37.92 -39.71 -4.74
CA ASN A 209 37.36 -40.77 -5.58
C ASN A 209 36.32 -40.21 -6.57
N PRO A 210 36.73 -39.45 -7.61
CA PRO A 210 35.83 -38.84 -8.59
C PRO A 210 34.91 -39.81 -9.34
N GLU A 211 35.30 -41.09 -9.42
CA GLU A 211 34.52 -42.18 -10.01
C GLU A 211 33.27 -42.54 -9.17
N ILE A 212 33.31 -42.29 -7.86
CA ILE A 212 32.19 -42.57 -6.94
C ILE A 212 31.27 -41.35 -6.86
N VAL A 213 31.84 -40.16 -6.65
CA VAL A 213 31.11 -38.90 -6.63
C VAL A 213 31.82 -37.92 -7.52
N ARG A 214 31.18 -37.50 -8.61
CA ARG A 214 31.75 -36.46 -9.47
C ARG A 214 31.85 -35.13 -8.70
N PRO A 215 32.94 -34.36 -8.87
CA PRO A 215 33.14 -33.02 -8.28
C PRO A 215 31.90 -32.12 -8.23
N LEU A 216 31.13 -32.09 -9.32
CA LEU A 216 29.93 -31.27 -9.40
C LEU A 216 28.81 -31.71 -8.45
N TYR A 217 28.67 -33.01 -8.18
CA TYR A 217 27.60 -33.57 -7.36
C TYR A 217 27.77 -33.26 -5.87
N ALA A 218 28.98 -32.96 -5.42
CA ALA A 218 29.21 -32.52 -4.04
C ALA A 218 28.50 -31.20 -3.71
N TYR A 219 28.18 -30.38 -4.72
CA TYR A 219 27.43 -29.13 -4.53
C TYR A 219 25.92 -29.34 -4.47
N PHE A 220 25.39 -30.47 -4.96
CA PHE A 220 23.94 -30.70 -5.02
C PHE A 220 23.27 -30.84 -3.65
N VAL A 221 24.01 -31.25 -2.62
CA VAL A 221 23.46 -31.30 -1.25
C VAL A 221 23.06 -29.93 -0.71
N TRP A 222 23.66 -28.86 -1.22
CA TRP A 222 23.30 -27.48 -0.87
C TRP A 222 21.99 -27.01 -1.51
N LEU A 223 21.50 -27.71 -2.53
CA LEU A 223 20.18 -27.44 -3.09
C LEU A 223 19.09 -27.62 -2.04
N SER A 224 19.26 -28.51 -1.05
CA SER A 224 18.28 -28.74 0.02
C SER A 224 17.96 -27.45 0.82
N PRO A 225 18.91 -26.85 1.57
CA PRO A 225 18.62 -25.69 2.39
C PRO A 225 18.32 -24.44 1.55
N ILE A 226 18.91 -24.31 0.36
CA ILE A 226 18.61 -23.21 -0.57
C ILE A 226 17.18 -23.31 -1.07
N PHE A 227 16.76 -24.49 -1.54
CA PHE A 227 15.40 -24.75 -1.97
C PHE A 227 14.41 -24.47 -0.84
N THR A 228 14.64 -25.00 0.36
CA THR A 228 13.77 -24.75 1.52
C THR A 228 13.68 -23.26 1.83
N THR A 229 14.81 -22.55 1.84
CA THR A 229 14.85 -21.11 2.12
C THR A 229 14.06 -20.32 1.08
N LEU A 230 14.27 -20.56 -0.21
CA LEU A 230 13.55 -19.89 -1.28
C LEU A 230 12.05 -20.21 -1.26
N MET A 231 11.72 -21.49 -1.08
CA MET A 231 10.32 -21.92 -1.00
C MET A 231 9.59 -21.27 0.17
N ILE A 232 10.20 -21.17 1.36
CA ILE A 232 9.57 -20.59 2.55
C ILE A 232 9.55 -19.05 2.52
N THR A 233 10.55 -18.41 1.92
CA THR A 233 10.68 -16.93 1.96
C THR A 233 10.07 -16.23 0.74
N LYS A 234 9.96 -16.91 -0.41
CA LYS A 234 9.56 -16.28 -1.69
C LYS A 234 8.28 -16.84 -2.30
N LEU A 235 8.06 -18.16 -2.23
CA LEU A 235 6.99 -18.81 -3.00
C LEU A 235 5.81 -19.26 -2.11
N SER A 236 6.12 -19.90 -1.00
CA SER A 236 5.19 -20.53 -0.06
C SER A 236 5.51 -20.10 1.38
N GLY A 237 4.71 -20.48 2.37
CA GLY A 237 4.98 -20.16 3.76
C GLY A 237 4.80 -18.67 4.10
N ILE A 238 5.92 -17.92 4.20
CA ILE A 238 5.94 -16.55 4.73
C ILE A 238 5.08 -15.58 3.92
N PRO A 239 5.21 -15.44 2.58
CA PRO A 239 4.45 -14.44 1.82
C PRO A 239 2.93 -14.66 1.92
N ILE A 240 2.50 -15.92 1.89
CA ILE A 240 1.08 -16.29 1.98
C ILE A 240 0.53 -15.96 3.36
N LEU A 241 1.29 -16.27 4.43
CA LEU A 241 0.88 -16.02 5.80
C LEU A 241 0.95 -14.54 6.18
N GLU A 242 1.95 -13.79 5.71
CA GLU A 242 1.99 -12.33 5.87
C GLU A 242 0.81 -11.70 5.15
N LYS A 243 0.52 -12.07 3.90
CA LYS A 243 -0.65 -11.55 3.16
C LYS A 243 -1.97 -11.86 3.87
N SER A 244 -2.13 -13.08 4.38
CA SER A 244 -3.32 -13.48 5.14
C SER A 244 -3.44 -12.71 6.46
N SER A 245 -2.33 -12.54 7.18
CA SER A 245 -2.28 -11.82 8.44
C SER A 245 -2.47 -10.31 8.24
N ASP A 246 -1.97 -9.74 7.15
CA ASP A 246 -2.18 -8.35 6.77
C ASP A 246 -3.64 -8.10 6.39
N LYS A 247 -4.28 -9.05 5.69
CA LYS A 247 -5.72 -8.96 5.43
C LYS A 247 -6.55 -9.03 6.71
N LYS A 248 -6.16 -9.86 7.68
CA LYS A 248 -6.92 -10.04 8.93
C LYS A 248 -6.65 -8.92 9.96
N PHE A 249 -5.38 -8.56 10.16
CA PHE A 249 -4.88 -7.72 11.24
C PHE A 249 -4.22 -6.42 10.76
N GLY A 250 -4.04 -6.20 9.46
CA GLY A 250 -3.33 -5.02 8.93
C GLY A 250 -3.97 -3.68 9.27
N ARG A 251 -5.24 -3.67 9.66
CA ARG A 251 -5.94 -2.48 10.18
C ARG A 251 -5.61 -2.16 11.65
N LEU A 252 -5.01 -3.09 12.39
CA LEU A 252 -4.68 -2.93 13.81
C LEU A 252 -3.31 -2.26 13.95
N GLU A 253 -3.24 -1.10 14.62
CA GLU A 253 -1.98 -0.39 14.86
C GLU A 253 -0.97 -1.26 15.61
N GLU A 254 -1.43 -2.04 16.59
CA GLU A 254 -0.60 -2.96 17.36
C GLU A 254 0.09 -4.02 16.47
N TYR A 255 -0.60 -4.49 15.44
CA TYR A 255 -0.05 -5.44 14.48
C TYR A 255 0.96 -4.78 13.55
N GLN A 256 0.72 -3.52 13.13
CA GLN A 256 1.66 -2.76 12.33
C GLN A 256 2.94 -2.44 13.11
N LEU A 257 2.83 -2.02 14.37
CA LEU A 257 3.98 -1.82 15.26
C LEU A 257 4.75 -3.11 15.51
N TYR A 258 4.04 -4.23 15.67
CA TYR A 258 4.66 -5.55 15.76
C TYR A 258 5.42 -5.90 14.47
N LYS A 259 4.88 -5.63 13.28
CA LYS A 259 5.57 -5.80 12.00
C LYS A 259 6.77 -4.89 11.80
N GLU A 260 6.73 -3.67 12.32
CA GLU A 260 7.86 -2.74 12.23
C GLU A 260 9.01 -3.13 13.15
N ARG A 261 8.70 -3.67 14.34
CA ARG A 261 9.69 -3.95 15.40
C ARG A 261 10.22 -5.38 15.40
N THR A 262 9.49 -6.31 14.80
CA THR A 262 9.81 -7.74 14.82
C THR A 262 10.25 -8.19 13.44
N ASN A 263 11.45 -8.76 13.31
CA ASN A 263 11.97 -9.20 12.01
C ASN A 263 11.16 -10.38 11.44
N VAL A 264 11.17 -10.56 10.11
CA VAL A 264 10.51 -11.71 9.49
C VAL A 264 11.16 -13.02 9.94
N LEU A 265 12.50 -13.12 9.88
CA LEU A 265 13.32 -14.25 10.35
C LEU A 265 14.51 -13.73 11.20
N PHE A 266 15.08 -14.59 12.04
CA PHE A 266 16.34 -14.34 12.76
C PHE A 266 17.57 -14.59 11.87
N PRO A 267 18.73 -14.01 12.20
CA PRO A 267 18.98 -12.59 12.29
C PRO A 267 19.32 -11.98 10.90
N TRP A 268 18.96 -10.71 10.70
CA TRP A 268 19.28 -9.83 9.55
C TRP A 268 18.48 -10.02 8.25
N HIS A 269 17.66 -9.01 7.92
CA HIS A 269 17.39 -8.63 6.55
C HIS A 269 18.63 -7.95 5.94
N PHE A 270 19.06 -8.41 4.75
CA PHE A 270 20.17 -7.88 3.94
C PHE A 270 19.94 -6.46 3.40
N HIS A 271 19.78 -5.46 4.27
CA HIS A 271 19.79 -4.05 3.90
C HIS A 271 20.96 -3.26 4.52
N THR A 272 21.99 -3.94 5.03
CA THR A 272 23.04 -3.31 5.85
C THR A 272 24.47 -3.79 5.58
N PHE A 273 24.79 -4.29 4.37
CA PHE A 273 26.16 -4.70 4.05
C PHE A 273 27.04 -3.59 3.41
N SER A 274 26.49 -2.41 3.11
CA SER A 274 27.28 -1.29 2.54
C SER A 274 27.87 -0.33 3.59
N ILE A 275 27.56 -0.51 4.89
CA ILE A 275 27.87 0.49 5.93
C ILE A 275 29.05 0.08 6.84
N MET A 276 29.53 -1.17 6.79
CA MET A 276 30.53 -1.67 7.76
C MET A 276 32.00 -1.65 7.30
N LEU A 277 32.33 -1.13 6.11
CA LEU A 277 33.73 -1.06 5.61
C LEU A 277 34.28 0.36 5.38
N ASN A 278 33.69 1.40 5.96
CA ASN A 278 34.29 2.74 5.92
C ASN A 278 34.25 3.44 7.29
N LYS A 279 35.03 2.91 8.24
CA LYS A 279 35.49 3.69 9.39
C LYS A 279 36.63 4.61 8.92
N GLY A 280 36.26 5.72 8.32
CA GLY A 280 37.16 6.80 7.93
C GLY A 280 36.36 8.05 7.59
N LYS A 281 36.22 8.96 8.57
CA LYS A 281 35.75 10.35 8.46
C LYS A 281 34.74 10.64 7.34
N SER A 282 33.43 10.49 7.59
CA SER A 282 32.42 11.15 6.74
C SER A 282 31.08 11.41 7.45
N ARG A 283 30.40 12.44 6.94
CA ARG A 283 29.25 13.20 7.49
C ARG A 283 28.07 12.32 7.96
N PRO A 284 27.26 12.77 8.95
CA PRO A 284 26.13 12.01 9.50
C PRO A 284 25.16 11.53 8.41
N GLY A 285 24.74 10.27 8.50
CA GLY A 285 23.88 9.58 7.51
C GLY A 285 22.45 10.10 7.41
N ARG A 286 21.78 9.78 6.29
CA ARG A 286 20.44 10.26 5.91
C ARG A 286 19.38 10.00 7.00
N THR A 287 19.45 8.87 7.70
CA THR A 287 18.57 8.48 8.81
C THR A 287 18.79 9.33 10.06
N PHE A 288 20.05 9.69 10.37
CA PHE A 288 20.37 10.60 11.47
C PHE A 288 19.96 12.04 11.15
N ARG A 289 20.10 12.48 9.89
CA ARG A 289 19.58 13.78 9.41
C ARG A 289 18.06 13.83 9.44
N LEU A 290 17.37 12.74 9.10
CA LEU A 290 15.90 12.62 9.22
C LEU A 290 15.44 12.58 10.67
N ARG A 291 16.18 11.90 11.57
CA ARG A 291 15.90 11.92 13.02
C ARG A 291 16.15 13.29 13.64
N GLN A 292 17.25 13.96 13.28
CA GLN A 292 17.52 15.33 13.71
C GLN A 292 16.57 16.33 13.06
N ARG A 293 16.13 16.14 11.80
CA ARG A 293 15.06 16.94 11.18
C ARG A 293 13.74 16.70 11.88
N ARG A 294 13.28 15.47 12.12
CA ARG A 294 12.02 15.19 12.85
C ARG A 294 12.08 15.68 14.30
N ARG A 295 13.22 15.58 14.98
CA ARG A 295 13.41 16.11 16.32
C ARG A 295 13.45 17.64 16.32
N LYS A 296 14.15 18.27 15.36
CA LYS A 296 14.12 19.73 15.16
C LYS A 296 12.75 20.22 14.72
N VAL A 297 12.00 19.49 13.88
CA VAL A 297 10.63 19.82 13.44
C VAL A 297 9.67 19.68 14.60
N ASN A 298 9.75 18.63 15.42
CA ASN A 298 8.98 18.51 16.66
C ASN A 298 9.36 19.60 17.69
N GLU A 299 10.66 19.93 17.84
CA GLU A 299 11.12 21.02 18.71
C GLU A 299 10.77 22.42 18.14
N LYS A 300 10.63 22.59 16.83
CA LYS A 300 10.16 23.84 16.17
C LYS A 300 8.64 23.97 16.25
N GLN A 301 7.90 22.88 16.03
CA GLN A 301 6.45 22.80 16.20
C GLN A 301 6.05 23.06 17.66
N LEU A 302 6.81 22.57 18.65
CA LEU A 302 6.58 22.89 20.06
C LEU A 302 6.94 24.34 20.45
N LYS A 303 7.77 25.04 19.65
CA LYS A 303 8.25 26.40 19.95
C LYS A 303 7.41 27.54 19.36
N ALA A 304 6.37 27.25 18.58
CA ALA A 304 5.56 28.27 17.91
C ALA A 304 4.04 28.00 17.98
N ILE A 305 3.54 27.44 19.09
CA ILE A 305 2.10 27.24 19.29
C ILE A 305 1.56 28.42 20.10
N LYS A 306 0.75 29.26 19.45
CA LYS A 306 -0.04 30.28 20.14
C LYS A 306 -1.46 29.74 20.34
N ILE A 307 -1.86 29.51 21.59
CA ILE A 307 -3.26 29.20 21.90
C ILE A 307 -4.07 30.45 21.56
N ILE A 308 -5.09 30.28 20.72
CA ILE A 308 -5.97 31.38 20.35
C ILE A 308 -6.88 31.69 21.55
N GLN A 309 -6.70 32.89 22.11
CA GLN A 309 -7.51 33.43 23.21
C GLN A 309 -8.39 34.60 22.72
N GLU A 310 -8.65 34.67 21.41
CA GLU A 310 -9.52 35.70 20.84
C GLU A 310 -10.96 35.60 21.41
N ASP A 311 -11.61 36.76 21.55
CA ASP A 311 -12.96 36.86 22.11
C ASP A 311 -13.99 36.05 21.31
N ASN A 312 -13.84 35.98 19.98
CA ASN A 312 -14.69 35.20 19.08
C ASN A 312 -14.68 33.70 19.41
N TRP A 313 -13.51 33.10 19.67
CA TRP A 313 -13.36 31.69 20.04
C TRP A 313 -13.98 31.40 21.40
N THR A 314 -13.80 32.30 22.36
CA THR A 314 -14.42 32.19 23.69
C THR A 314 -15.94 32.24 23.58
N ASN A 315 -16.48 33.22 22.85
CA ASN A 315 -17.92 33.35 22.59
C ASN A 315 -18.50 32.13 21.88
N PHE A 316 -17.80 31.59 20.88
CA PHE A 316 -18.20 30.37 20.16
C PHE A 316 -18.27 29.15 21.09
N ARG A 317 -17.25 28.93 21.93
CA ARG A 317 -17.24 27.81 22.88
C ARG A 317 -18.32 27.92 23.95
N GLU A 318 -18.57 29.13 24.46
CA GLU A 318 -19.67 29.35 25.40
C GLU A 318 -21.02 29.10 24.76
N TRP A 319 -21.22 29.57 23.52
CA TRP A 319 -22.44 29.33 22.76
C TRP A 319 -22.69 27.83 22.56
N LEU A 320 -21.67 27.07 22.13
CA LEU A 320 -21.75 25.61 22.01
C LEU A 320 -22.11 24.94 23.35
N LYS A 321 -21.44 25.35 24.44
CA LYS A 321 -21.71 24.82 25.79
C LYS A 321 -23.15 25.08 26.22
N ARG A 322 -23.67 26.29 26.03
CA ARG A 322 -25.07 26.66 26.35
C ARG A 322 -26.08 25.86 25.53
N LYS A 323 -25.77 25.53 24.28
CA LYS A 323 -26.61 24.68 23.40
C LYS A 323 -26.47 23.18 23.70
N GLY A 324 -25.63 22.79 24.66
CA GLY A 324 -25.39 21.40 25.05
C GLY A 324 -24.55 20.63 24.04
N PHE A 325 -23.51 21.26 23.47
CA PHE A 325 -22.52 20.56 22.65
C PHE A 325 -21.61 19.69 23.55
N PRO A 326 -21.24 18.45 23.13
CA PRO A 326 -20.38 17.57 23.91
C PRO A 326 -19.01 18.18 24.22
N LYS A 327 -18.47 17.90 25.40
CA LYS A 327 -17.11 18.35 25.76
C LYS A 327 -16.09 17.66 24.86
N THR A 328 -15.18 18.43 24.28
CA THR A 328 -14.10 17.93 23.42
C THR A 328 -12.74 18.04 24.11
N ASN A 329 -11.80 17.22 23.67
CA ASN A 329 -10.40 17.26 24.11
C ASN A 329 -9.52 18.06 23.13
N LEU A 330 -10.13 19.01 22.44
CA LEU A 330 -9.50 19.81 21.40
C LEU A 330 -9.67 21.30 21.72
N THR A 331 -8.69 22.11 21.34
CA THR A 331 -8.77 23.57 21.41
C THR A 331 -8.17 24.18 20.16
N LEU A 332 -8.69 25.33 19.72
CA LEU A 332 -8.12 26.05 18.59
C LEU A 332 -6.73 26.60 18.94
N ALA A 333 -5.80 26.49 17.99
CA ALA A 333 -4.45 27.02 18.08
C ALA A 333 -3.94 27.48 16.70
N GLU A 334 -2.94 28.35 16.70
CA GLU A 334 -2.22 28.77 15.50
C GLU A 334 -0.98 27.89 15.29
N PHE A 335 -0.82 27.34 14.08
CA PHE A 335 0.32 26.53 13.69
C PHE A 335 1.08 27.17 12.52
N GLN A 336 2.41 27.11 12.57
CA GLN A 336 3.26 27.73 11.56
C GLN A 336 3.00 27.24 10.13
N ASP A 337 2.71 25.94 9.97
CA ASP A 337 2.62 25.31 8.64
C ASP A 337 1.20 25.31 8.06
N THR A 338 0.17 25.39 8.91
CA THR A 338 -1.24 25.18 8.51
C THR A 338 -2.17 26.31 8.95
N GLY A 339 -1.66 27.33 9.63
CA GLY A 339 -2.47 28.39 10.24
C GLY A 339 -3.34 27.87 11.38
N ARG A 340 -4.57 28.37 11.48
CA ARG A 340 -5.54 27.97 12.50
C ARG A 340 -5.89 26.48 12.37
N GLY A 341 -5.91 25.77 13.48
CA GLY A 341 -6.27 24.35 13.52
C GLY A 341 -6.56 23.84 14.94
N MET A 342 -6.97 22.59 15.06
CA MET A 342 -7.30 22.00 16.36
C MET A 342 -6.10 21.31 17.01
N MET A 343 -5.84 21.63 18.28
CA MET A 343 -4.77 21.07 19.11
C MET A 343 -5.34 20.14 20.18
N ALA A 344 -4.67 19.02 20.43
CA ALA A 344 -5.01 18.09 21.50
C ALA A 344 -4.71 18.69 22.89
N THR A 345 -5.71 18.73 23.79
CA THR A 345 -5.55 19.25 25.16
C THR A 345 -5.03 18.19 26.15
N ARG A 346 -5.08 16.92 25.73
CA ARG A 346 -4.50 15.75 26.40
C ARG A 346 -3.91 14.79 25.36
N ASN A 347 -3.25 13.72 25.81
CA ASN A 347 -2.90 12.62 24.91
C ASN A 347 -4.18 11.94 24.42
N ILE A 348 -4.22 11.60 23.13
CA ILE A 348 -5.31 10.89 22.45
C ILE A 348 -4.71 9.60 21.88
N ASN A 349 -5.26 8.45 22.26
CA ASN A 349 -4.82 7.16 21.75
C ASN A 349 -5.53 6.81 20.42
N ALA A 350 -4.96 5.90 19.66
CA ALA A 350 -5.64 5.34 18.50
C ALA A 350 -6.90 4.56 18.91
N GLY A 351 -7.95 4.67 18.10
CA GLY A 351 -9.29 4.15 18.38
C GLY A 351 -10.18 5.10 19.18
N GLU A 352 -9.67 6.25 19.66
CA GLU A 352 -10.50 7.23 20.38
C GLU A 352 -11.32 8.11 19.43
N ILE A 353 -12.54 8.45 19.87
CA ILE A 353 -13.37 9.47 19.23
C ILE A 353 -12.80 10.86 19.56
N ILE A 354 -12.33 11.57 18.54
CA ILE A 354 -11.76 12.92 18.69
C ILE A 354 -12.84 14.00 18.68
N ILE A 355 -13.97 13.74 18.02
CA ILE A 355 -15.12 14.63 17.97
C ILE A 355 -16.40 13.84 17.75
N SER A 356 -17.48 14.27 18.41
CA SER A 356 -18.84 13.78 18.24
C SER A 356 -19.75 15.01 18.10
N VAL A 357 -20.34 15.19 16.92
CA VAL A 357 -21.20 16.32 16.56
C VAL A 357 -22.64 15.85 16.52
N PRO A 358 -23.49 16.21 17.50
CA PRO A 358 -24.89 15.80 17.49
C PRO A 358 -25.64 16.31 16.26
N LYS A 359 -26.58 15.52 15.73
CA LYS A 359 -27.37 15.83 14.53
C LYS A 359 -27.98 17.24 14.53
N LYS A 360 -28.42 17.73 15.69
CA LYS A 360 -29.01 19.08 15.86
C LYS A 360 -28.04 20.24 15.56
N PHE A 361 -26.74 19.99 15.55
CA PHE A 361 -25.71 20.99 15.21
C PHE A 361 -25.28 20.91 13.74
N LEU A 362 -25.65 19.85 13.01
CA LEU A 362 -25.33 19.72 11.60
C LEU A 362 -26.25 20.62 10.77
N LEU A 363 -25.65 21.52 10.00
CA LEU A 363 -26.37 22.37 9.05
C LEU A 363 -26.52 21.59 7.74
N THR A 364 -27.72 21.09 7.49
CA THR A 364 -28.09 20.35 6.29
C THR A 364 -29.31 21.01 5.66
N ARG A 365 -29.59 20.71 4.39
CA ARG A 365 -30.83 21.16 3.76
C ARG A 365 -32.07 20.77 4.59
N GLU A 366 -32.07 19.56 5.15
CA GLU A 366 -33.17 19.06 5.95
C GLU A 366 -33.30 19.75 7.32
N SER A 367 -32.19 20.02 8.02
CA SER A 367 -32.25 20.71 9.31
C SER A 367 -32.60 22.20 9.19
N LEU A 368 -32.44 22.76 7.99
CA LEU A 368 -32.65 24.18 7.70
C LEU A 368 -33.92 24.48 6.89
N LYS A 369 -34.70 23.46 6.51
CA LYS A 369 -35.87 23.60 5.61
C LYS A 369 -36.92 24.60 6.09
N ASP A 370 -37.09 24.74 7.41
CA ASP A 370 -38.07 25.65 8.01
C ASP A 370 -37.50 27.06 8.27
N GLN A 371 -36.19 27.24 8.08
CA GLN A 371 -35.50 28.53 8.26
C GLN A 371 -35.48 29.35 6.96
N LEU A 372 -35.73 28.72 5.82
CA LEU A 372 -35.86 29.35 4.51
C LEU A 372 -37.25 29.09 3.94
N SER A 373 -37.67 29.86 2.92
CA SER A 373 -39.02 29.69 2.34
C SER A 373 -39.15 28.32 1.64
N ARG A 374 -40.35 27.72 1.62
CA ARG A 374 -40.58 26.42 0.93
C ARG A 374 -40.13 26.43 -0.54
N HIS A 375 -40.17 27.58 -1.20
CA HIS A 375 -39.72 27.77 -2.59
C HIS A 375 -38.19 27.62 -2.79
N SER A 376 -37.41 27.62 -1.70
CA SER A 376 -35.95 27.41 -1.73
C SER A 376 -35.56 25.93 -1.76
N MET A 377 -36.49 24.99 -1.51
CA MET A 377 -36.20 23.54 -1.50
C MET A 377 -35.83 22.94 -2.86
N LYS A 378 -36.03 23.70 -3.95
CA LYS A 378 -35.58 23.35 -5.31
C LYS A 378 -34.07 23.43 -5.49
N PHE A 379 -33.36 24.09 -4.57
CA PHE A 379 -31.91 24.23 -4.64
C PHE A 379 -31.20 22.98 -4.15
N THR A 380 -30.01 22.75 -4.69
CA THR A 380 -29.12 21.69 -4.18
C THR A 380 -28.73 22.01 -2.73
N ALA A 381 -28.39 21.00 -1.92
CA ALA A 381 -27.92 21.23 -0.55
C ALA A 381 -26.78 22.27 -0.47
N HIS A 382 -25.87 22.30 -1.45
CA HIS A 382 -24.79 23.28 -1.51
C HIS A 382 -25.31 24.72 -1.65
N GLN A 383 -26.15 24.97 -2.66
CA GLN A 383 -26.77 26.28 -2.89
C GLN A 383 -27.61 26.72 -1.69
N PHE A 384 -28.35 25.78 -1.09
CA PHE A 384 -29.23 26.02 0.04
C PHE A 384 -28.48 26.44 1.30
N ILE A 385 -27.44 25.68 1.68
CA ILE A 385 -26.62 25.98 2.85
C ILE A 385 -25.85 27.30 2.64
N ALA A 386 -25.34 27.55 1.42
CA ALA A 386 -24.66 28.81 1.10
C ALA A 386 -25.59 30.02 1.29
N LEU A 387 -26.82 29.94 0.74
CA LEU A 387 -27.83 30.98 0.93
C LEU A 387 -28.17 31.21 2.41
N TYR A 388 -28.35 30.12 3.17
CA TYR A 388 -28.60 30.21 4.61
C TYR A 388 -27.47 30.93 5.36
N LEU A 389 -26.21 30.56 5.12
CA LEU A 389 -25.05 31.20 5.76
C LEU A 389 -24.98 32.69 5.47
N ILE A 390 -25.27 33.11 4.24
CA ILE A 390 -25.26 34.53 3.84
C ILE A 390 -26.34 35.30 4.58
N LEU A 391 -27.55 34.75 4.63
CA LEU A 391 -28.67 35.39 5.32
C LEU A 391 -28.40 35.56 6.82
N GLU A 392 -27.82 34.54 7.45
CA GLU A 392 -27.41 34.62 8.85
C GLU A 392 -26.22 35.57 9.06
N TYR A 393 -25.28 35.64 8.11
CA TYR A 393 -24.18 36.60 8.14
C TYR A 393 -24.67 38.05 8.10
N LYS A 394 -25.66 38.35 7.23
CA LYS A 394 -26.26 39.69 7.12
C LYS A 394 -27.07 40.12 8.35
N LYS A 395 -27.55 39.18 9.17
CA LYS A 395 -28.18 39.49 10.47
C LYS A 395 -27.16 39.96 11.51
N GLY A 396 -25.86 39.71 11.30
CA GLY A 396 -24.81 40.04 12.26
C GLY A 396 -25.08 39.42 13.63
N LYS A 397 -24.86 40.18 14.71
CA LYS A 397 -25.04 39.74 16.11
C LYS A 397 -26.47 39.30 16.46
N GLN A 398 -27.46 39.59 15.62
CA GLN A 398 -28.85 39.13 15.80
C GLN A 398 -29.04 37.67 15.39
N SER A 399 -28.11 37.09 14.62
CA SER A 399 -28.18 35.67 14.24
C SER A 399 -27.93 34.76 15.44
N ASN A 400 -28.75 33.73 15.59
CA ASN A 400 -28.56 32.69 16.62
C ASN A 400 -27.30 31.83 16.37
N ILE A 401 -26.77 31.80 15.15
CA ILE A 401 -25.52 31.11 14.80
C ILE A 401 -24.36 32.09 14.59
N TYR A 402 -24.52 33.37 14.92
CA TYR A 402 -23.47 34.39 14.78
C TYR A 402 -22.12 33.96 15.38
N PRO A 403 -22.03 33.35 16.58
CA PRO A 403 -20.75 32.92 17.13
C PRO A 403 -20.01 31.91 16.25
N TYR A 404 -20.72 31.10 15.46
CA TYR A 404 -20.11 30.20 14.49
C TYR A 404 -19.68 30.95 13.22
N ILE A 405 -20.55 31.82 12.70
CA ILE A 405 -20.25 32.65 11.51
C ILE A 405 -19.03 33.54 11.74
N ASP A 406 -18.85 34.03 12.96
CA ASP A 406 -17.71 34.86 13.31
C ASP A 406 -16.37 34.09 13.27
N MET A 407 -16.42 32.76 13.36
CA MET A 407 -15.25 31.87 13.22
C MET A 407 -14.94 31.48 11.76
N LEU A 408 -15.86 31.68 10.82
CA LEU A 408 -15.64 31.36 9.41
C LEU A 408 -14.62 32.35 8.78
N PRO A 409 -13.84 31.92 7.77
CA PRO A 409 -12.93 32.81 7.05
C PRO A 409 -13.67 34.00 6.46
N LYS A 410 -12.98 35.13 6.37
CA LYS A 410 -13.52 36.35 5.77
C LYS A 410 -13.09 36.51 4.31
N ASP A 411 -11.92 35.98 3.96
CA ASP A 411 -11.35 35.99 2.62
C ASP A 411 -11.03 34.58 2.11
N PHE A 412 -10.89 34.47 0.79
CA PHE A 412 -10.59 33.24 0.05
C PHE A 412 -9.62 33.53 -1.11
N ASP A 413 -8.65 34.42 -0.88
CA ASP A 413 -7.69 34.89 -1.90
C ASP A 413 -6.73 33.77 -2.35
N ASN A 414 -6.72 32.65 -1.64
CA ASN A 414 -5.98 31.42 -1.92
C ASN A 414 -6.75 30.42 -2.81
N MET A 415 -8.05 30.64 -3.05
CA MET A 415 -8.86 29.77 -3.90
C MET A 415 -8.65 30.15 -5.38
N PRO A 416 -8.26 29.23 -6.27
CA PRO A 416 -8.10 29.54 -7.70
C PRO A 416 -9.32 30.19 -8.37
N LEU A 417 -10.53 29.92 -7.85
CA LEU A 417 -11.76 30.56 -8.29
C LEU A 417 -11.69 32.10 -8.25
N THR A 418 -10.95 32.66 -7.28
CA THR A 418 -10.82 34.11 -7.05
C THR A 418 -9.61 34.72 -7.77
N TYR A 419 -8.78 33.92 -8.44
CA TYR A 419 -7.55 34.40 -9.07
C TYR A 419 -7.83 35.30 -10.28
N GLY A 420 -7.13 36.44 -10.34
CA GLY A 420 -7.05 37.25 -11.55
C GLY A 420 -6.33 36.51 -12.68
N LYS A 421 -6.49 37.00 -13.92
CA LYS A 421 -5.92 36.39 -15.13
C LYS A 421 -4.41 36.13 -15.02
N GLU A 422 -3.68 37.09 -14.43
CA GLU A 422 -2.24 37.00 -14.19
C GLU A 422 -1.79 35.78 -13.36
N PHE A 423 -2.56 35.37 -12.35
CA PHE A 423 -2.25 34.20 -11.52
C PHE A 423 -2.85 32.91 -12.09
N PHE A 424 -4.02 33.02 -12.72
CA PHE A 424 -4.69 31.90 -13.38
C PHE A 424 -3.83 31.32 -14.52
N ASP A 425 -3.24 32.17 -15.35
CA ASP A 425 -2.40 31.76 -16.48
C ASP A 425 -1.10 31.02 -16.03
N LEU A 426 -0.73 31.12 -14.74
CA LEU A 426 0.43 30.45 -14.14
C LEU A 426 0.11 29.08 -13.52
N LEU A 427 -1.17 28.69 -13.46
CA LEU A 427 -1.56 27.36 -13.00
C LEU A 427 -1.23 26.29 -14.06
N PRO A 428 -1.04 25.01 -13.69
CA PRO A 428 -0.95 23.94 -14.67
C PRO A 428 -2.22 23.86 -15.52
N TYR A 429 -2.09 23.50 -16.80
CA TYR A 429 -3.20 23.57 -17.77
C TYR A 429 -4.45 22.78 -17.34
N ASN A 430 -4.29 21.56 -16.82
CA ASN A 430 -5.41 20.77 -16.32
C ASN A 430 -6.13 21.47 -15.16
N VAL A 431 -5.40 22.17 -14.31
CA VAL A 431 -5.98 22.97 -13.21
C VAL A 431 -6.73 24.17 -13.76
N GLN A 432 -6.21 24.83 -14.81
CA GLN A 432 -6.93 25.92 -15.47
C GLN A 432 -8.30 25.47 -15.98
N VAL A 433 -8.36 24.30 -16.65
CA VAL A 433 -9.60 23.71 -17.15
C VAL A 433 -10.59 23.43 -16.02
N ASP A 434 -10.13 22.81 -14.94
CA ASP A 434 -11.00 22.49 -13.79
C ASP A 434 -11.50 23.75 -13.07
N VAL A 435 -10.66 24.79 -12.96
CA VAL A 435 -11.05 26.08 -12.37
C VAL A 435 -12.07 26.79 -13.25
N GLU A 436 -11.96 26.74 -14.58
CA GLU A 436 -12.99 27.29 -15.49
C GLU A 436 -14.32 26.55 -15.37
N SER A 437 -14.28 25.22 -15.21
CA SER A 437 -15.47 24.42 -14.91
C SER A 437 -16.11 24.85 -13.58
N GLN A 438 -15.30 25.07 -12.54
CA GLN A 438 -15.74 25.57 -11.23
C GLN A 438 -16.34 26.98 -11.33
N ARG A 439 -15.74 27.90 -12.11
CA ARG A 439 -16.27 29.24 -12.41
C ARG A 439 -17.64 29.16 -13.09
N THR A 440 -17.77 28.30 -14.08
CA THR A 440 -19.03 28.08 -14.80
C THR A 440 -20.12 27.55 -13.87
N LYS A 441 -19.78 26.59 -13.00
CA LYS A 441 -20.68 26.07 -11.96
C LYS A 441 -21.12 27.18 -11.00
N PHE A 442 -20.20 27.99 -10.50
CA PHE A 442 -20.49 29.11 -9.61
C PHE A 442 -21.45 30.11 -10.27
N GLU A 443 -21.18 30.54 -11.50
CA GLU A 443 -22.04 31.50 -12.20
C GLU A 443 -23.45 30.96 -12.44
N ARG A 444 -23.57 29.67 -12.78
CA ARG A 444 -24.88 29.01 -12.89
C ARG A 444 -25.63 29.01 -11.57
N ASP A 445 -24.95 28.66 -10.47
CA ASP A 445 -25.52 28.62 -9.14
C ASP A 445 -25.95 30.03 -8.68
N TYR A 446 -25.10 31.03 -8.87
CA TYR A 446 -25.38 32.42 -8.54
C TYR A 446 -26.58 32.95 -9.34
N LYS A 447 -26.65 32.68 -10.64
CA LYS A 447 -27.80 33.08 -11.48
C LYS A 447 -29.11 32.47 -10.98
N GLY A 448 -29.08 31.22 -10.54
CA GLY A 448 -30.24 30.53 -9.95
C GLY A 448 -30.71 31.17 -8.65
N ILE A 449 -29.78 31.51 -7.76
CA ILE A 449 -30.07 32.18 -6.48
C ILE A 449 -30.52 33.62 -6.70
N LYS A 450 -29.84 34.39 -7.55
CA LYS A 450 -30.21 35.77 -7.88
C LYS A 450 -31.65 35.86 -8.39
N LYS A 451 -32.04 35.00 -9.34
CA LYS A 451 -33.43 34.94 -9.85
C LYS A 451 -34.45 34.68 -8.74
N PHE A 452 -34.09 33.91 -7.72
CA PHE A 452 -34.96 33.67 -6.57
C PHE A 452 -35.02 34.87 -5.62
N LEU A 453 -33.88 35.50 -5.33
CA LEU A 453 -33.81 36.71 -4.51
C LEU A 453 -34.54 37.88 -5.17
N ASP A 454 -34.50 37.99 -6.50
CA ASP A 454 -35.23 39.01 -7.26
C ASP A 454 -36.75 38.89 -7.09
N GLY A 455 -37.25 37.70 -6.80
CA GLY A 455 -38.67 37.45 -6.49
C GLY A 455 -39.00 37.63 -5.01
N GLN A 456 -38.08 38.11 -4.18
CA GLN A 456 -38.23 38.26 -2.73
C GLN A 456 -37.82 39.68 -2.28
N PRO A 457 -38.78 40.62 -2.20
CA PRO A 457 -38.51 42.05 -1.95
C PRO A 457 -37.69 42.32 -0.68
N ASP A 458 -37.89 41.51 0.37
CA ASP A 458 -37.21 41.68 1.66
C ASP A 458 -35.69 41.41 1.61
N PHE A 459 -35.22 40.70 0.57
CA PHE A 459 -33.83 40.24 0.46
C PHE A 459 -33.08 40.81 -0.75
N GLN A 460 -33.79 41.30 -1.78
CA GLN A 460 -33.23 41.70 -3.08
C GLN A 460 -32.16 42.81 -3.00
N SER A 461 -32.24 43.70 -2.00
CA SER A 461 -31.31 44.84 -1.85
C SER A 461 -30.09 44.58 -0.94
N LYS A 462 -29.94 43.37 -0.38
CA LYS A 462 -28.96 43.11 0.69
C LYS A 462 -27.86 42.07 0.39
N ILE A 463 -27.95 41.33 -0.71
CA ILE A 463 -27.02 40.23 -1.04
C ILE A 463 -26.34 40.51 -2.39
N THR A 464 -25.01 40.65 -2.38
CA THR A 464 -24.19 40.85 -3.58
C THR A 464 -23.65 39.54 -4.15
N ARG A 465 -22.97 39.61 -5.31
CA ARG A 465 -22.27 38.47 -5.89
C ARG A 465 -21.14 37.99 -4.98
N GLU A 466 -20.44 38.93 -4.36
CA GLU A 466 -19.32 38.70 -3.44
C GLU A 466 -19.81 38.02 -2.15
N ASP A 467 -20.97 38.42 -1.63
CA ASP A 467 -21.61 37.72 -0.52
C ASP A 467 -21.91 36.26 -0.88
N TYR A 468 -22.43 36.03 -2.09
CA TYR A 468 -22.70 34.68 -2.57
C TYR A 468 -21.43 33.86 -2.79
N LEU A 469 -20.38 34.46 -3.34
CA LEU A 469 -19.07 33.84 -3.49
C LEU A 469 -18.50 33.39 -2.12
N TRP A 470 -18.58 34.27 -1.11
CA TRP A 470 -18.15 33.94 0.25
C TRP A 470 -18.93 32.75 0.82
N GLY A 471 -20.26 32.77 0.74
CA GLY A 471 -21.11 31.68 1.23
C GLY A 471 -20.85 30.37 0.49
N TRP A 472 -20.70 30.43 -0.84
CA TRP A 472 -20.43 29.29 -1.69
C TRP A 472 -19.09 28.64 -1.34
N LEU A 473 -18.03 29.44 -1.18
CA LEU A 473 -16.71 28.96 -0.78
C LEU A 473 -16.66 28.45 0.66
N CYS A 474 -17.42 29.05 1.59
CA CYS A 474 -17.59 28.52 2.94
C CYS A 474 -18.15 27.10 2.93
N VAL A 475 -19.19 26.83 2.13
CA VAL A 475 -19.74 25.47 2.01
C VAL A 475 -18.73 24.55 1.32
N ASN A 476 -18.16 24.97 0.20
CA ASN A 476 -17.26 24.14 -0.59
C ASN A 476 -16.06 23.64 0.23
N THR A 477 -15.45 24.53 1.02
CA THR A 477 -14.24 24.25 1.78
C THR A 477 -14.48 23.52 3.12
N ARG A 478 -15.72 23.48 3.64
CA ARG A 478 -16.03 23.00 5.02
C ARG A 478 -17.10 21.95 5.12
N CYS A 479 -17.79 21.64 4.02
CA CYS A 479 -18.82 20.61 4.07
C CYS A 479 -18.19 19.21 4.25
N ILE A 480 -18.91 18.37 4.98
CA ILE A 480 -18.62 16.95 5.14
C ILE A 480 -19.68 16.14 4.39
N TYR A 481 -19.28 14.96 3.93
CA TYR A 481 -20.24 13.99 3.40
C TYR A 481 -21.05 13.37 4.53
N LEU A 482 -22.37 13.39 4.38
CA LEU A 482 -23.32 12.82 5.33
C LEU A 482 -24.30 11.91 4.58
N GLU A 483 -24.05 10.59 4.64
CA GLU A 483 -24.92 9.60 4.03
C GLU A 483 -26.29 9.61 4.71
N SER A 484 -27.34 10.03 3.99
CA SER A 484 -28.70 10.05 4.50
C SER A 484 -29.56 9.03 3.75
N LYS A 485 -30.26 8.16 4.49
CA LYS A 485 -31.24 7.22 3.92
C LYS A 485 -32.50 7.92 3.37
N SER A 486 -32.68 9.22 3.63
CA SER A 486 -33.91 9.97 3.30
C SER A 486 -33.84 10.76 1.99
N SER A 487 -32.68 10.86 1.34
CA SER A 487 -32.52 11.61 0.08
C SER A 487 -32.21 10.65 -1.06
N TYR A 488 -32.98 10.73 -2.15
CA TYR A 488 -32.73 9.97 -3.37
C TYR A 488 -31.64 10.61 -4.24
N ASP A 489 -31.26 11.88 -4.00
CA ASP A 489 -30.17 12.56 -4.71
C ASP A 489 -28.90 12.63 -3.84
N VAL A 490 -27.83 12.03 -4.35
CA VAL A 490 -26.48 12.02 -3.75
C VAL A 490 -25.96 13.44 -3.52
N LYS A 491 -26.40 14.42 -4.32
CA LYS A 491 -26.01 15.84 -4.20
C LYS A 491 -26.51 16.51 -2.93
N ASP A 492 -27.42 15.87 -2.20
CA ASP A 492 -27.95 16.37 -0.92
C ASP A 492 -27.27 15.74 0.31
N HIS A 493 -26.24 14.93 0.12
CA HIS A 493 -25.49 14.26 1.21
C HIS A 493 -24.33 15.11 1.75
N ILE A 494 -24.55 16.40 1.95
CA ILE A 494 -23.54 17.27 2.58
C ILE A 494 -24.10 17.98 3.81
N ALA A 495 -23.21 18.25 4.76
CA ALA A 495 -23.49 19.00 5.97
C ALA A 495 -22.34 19.92 6.30
N ILE A 496 -22.63 21.07 6.92
CA ILE A 496 -21.62 21.80 7.68
C ILE A 496 -21.72 21.35 9.14
N ALA A 497 -20.57 21.01 9.73
CA ALA A 497 -20.44 20.53 11.09
C ALA A 497 -19.59 21.50 11.91
N PRO A 498 -20.20 22.49 12.60
CA PRO A 498 -19.48 23.44 13.43
C PRO A 498 -18.55 22.72 14.42
N PHE A 499 -17.36 23.29 14.64
CA PHE A 499 -16.28 22.73 15.47
C PHE A 499 -15.44 21.65 14.77
N LEU A 500 -16.08 20.77 13.99
CA LEU A 500 -15.38 19.73 13.21
C LEU A 500 -14.56 20.34 12.08
N ASP A 501 -15.14 21.34 11.43
CA ASP A 501 -14.60 22.06 10.27
C ASP A 501 -13.31 22.87 10.55
N PHE A 502 -12.85 22.92 11.80
CA PHE A 502 -11.54 23.47 12.17
C PHE A 502 -10.40 22.43 12.14
N LEU A 503 -10.69 21.15 11.92
CA LEU A 503 -9.67 20.10 11.79
C LEU A 503 -9.04 20.16 10.40
N ASN A 504 -7.72 20.39 10.37
CA ASN A 504 -6.96 20.45 9.13
C ASN A 504 -6.71 19.07 8.51
N HIS A 505 -6.35 19.08 7.23
CA HIS A 505 -6.04 17.87 6.47
C HIS A 505 -4.62 17.35 6.69
N SER A 506 -4.48 16.03 6.75
CA SER A 506 -3.21 15.35 6.46
C SER A 506 -3.47 14.02 5.76
N HIS A 507 -2.69 13.73 4.71
CA HIS A 507 -2.76 12.45 4.00
C HIS A 507 -2.32 11.26 4.88
N GLU A 508 -1.56 11.52 5.95
CA GLU A 508 -1.13 10.50 6.93
C GLU A 508 -2.18 10.23 8.00
N ALA A 509 -3.19 11.10 8.16
CA ALA A 509 -4.23 10.92 9.16
C ALA A 509 -5.09 9.71 8.81
N LYS A 510 -5.23 8.78 9.75
CA LYS A 510 -6.10 7.61 9.61
C LYS A 510 -7.31 7.82 10.49
N ILE A 511 -8.47 8.00 9.87
CA ILE A 511 -9.72 8.26 10.59
C ILE A 511 -10.87 7.40 10.07
N LYS A 512 -11.91 7.27 10.89
CA LYS A 512 -13.24 6.81 10.48
C LYS A 512 -14.24 7.90 10.86
N GLY A 513 -14.79 8.59 9.86
CA GLY A 513 -15.91 9.53 10.02
C GLY A 513 -17.20 8.86 9.61
N GLU A 514 -18.18 8.77 10.52
CA GLU A 514 -19.49 8.19 10.20
C GLU A 514 -20.61 8.81 11.05
N PHE A 515 -21.84 8.73 10.55
CA PHE A 515 -23.01 9.10 11.33
C PHE A 515 -23.49 7.90 12.16
N ASN A 516 -23.34 7.98 13.47
CA ASN A 516 -23.73 6.95 14.41
C ASN A 516 -25.23 7.09 14.74
N GLN A 517 -26.03 6.11 14.29
CA GLN A 517 -27.48 6.10 14.49
C GLN A 517 -27.89 5.91 15.94
N ALA A 518 -27.09 5.23 16.76
CA ALA A 518 -27.42 5.01 18.17
C ALA A 518 -27.22 6.30 18.99
N THR A 519 -26.14 7.04 18.75
CA THR A 519 -25.84 8.30 19.46
C THR A 519 -26.47 9.52 18.78
N GLN A 520 -27.01 9.37 17.57
CA GLN A 520 -27.49 10.47 16.71
C GLN A 520 -26.42 11.56 16.52
N CYS A 521 -25.16 11.16 16.38
CA CYS A 521 -24.00 12.05 16.22
C CYS A 521 -23.17 11.67 14.98
N TYR A 522 -22.58 12.66 14.33
CA TYR A 522 -21.47 12.44 13.40
C TYR A 522 -20.18 12.36 14.19
N GLU A 523 -19.50 11.22 14.13
CA GLU A 523 -18.34 10.90 14.97
C GLU A 523 -17.10 10.70 14.10
N ILE A 524 -15.98 11.30 14.52
CA ILE A 524 -14.67 10.98 13.95
C ILE A 524 -13.86 10.22 14.99
N THR A 525 -13.57 8.97 14.66
CA THR A 525 -12.59 8.14 15.37
C THR A 525 -11.23 8.29 14.71
N THR A 526 -10.19 8.57 15.49
CA THR A 526 -8.81 8.60 14.98
C THR A 526 -8.10 7.28 15.24
N PHE A 527 -7.28 6.83 14.29
CA PHE A 527 -6.32 5.73 14.45
C PHE A 527 -4.88 6.22 14.45
N THR A 528 -4.68 7.54 14.51
CA THR A 528 -3.38 8.18 14.68
C THR A 528 -3.30 8.72 16.11
N PRO A 529 -2.35 8.29 16.94
CA PRO A 529 -2.21 8.82 18.30
C PRO A 529 -1.63 10.24 18.30
N TYR A 530 -2.14 11.11 19.17
CA TYR A 530 -1.68 12.49 19.34
C TYR A 530 -1.23 12.74 20.78
N LYS A 531 -0.09 13.40 20.97
CA LYS A 531 0.29 13.89 22.31
C LYS A 531 -0.41 15.21 22.58
N LYS A 532 -0.59 15.52 23.86
CA LYS A 532 -1.00 16.85 24.32
C LYS A 532 -0.11 17.92 23.65
N GLY A 533 -0.74 18.95 23.09
CA GLY A 533 -0.06 20.04 22.40
C GLY A 533 0.17 19.80 20.90
N ASN A 534 -0.11 18.61 20.36
CA ASN A 534 -0.01 18.38 18.92
C ASN A 534 -1.28 18.82 18.18
N GLN A 535 -1.10 19.27 16.93
CA GLN A 535 -2.22 19.45 16.01
C GLN A 535 -2.86 18.09 15.71
N VAL A 536 -4.19 18.06 15.74
CA VAL A 536 -5.01 16.92 15.35
C VAL A 536 -5.48 17.14 13.93
N PHE A 537 -5.28 16.12 13.09
CA PHE A 537 -5.61 16.15 11.69
C PHE A 537 -6.71 15.14 11.38
N ILE A 538 -7.48 15.43 10.34
CA ILE A 538 -8.34 14.44 9.67
C ILE A 538 -7.88 14.26 8.23
N ASN A 539 -8.40 13.25 7.56
CA ASN A 539 -8.14 13.03 6.15
C ASN A 539 -9.41 13.37 5.37
N TYR A 540 -9.28 14.28 4.41
CA TYR A 540 -10.40 14.75 3.58
C TYR A 540 -10.69 13.80 2.41
N GLY A 541 -9.74 12.91 2.09
CA GLY A 541 -9.80 11.97 0.99
C GLY A 541 -8.45 11.81 0.30
N PRO A 542 -8.29 10.79 -0.57
CA PRO A 542 -7.08 10.53 -1.33
C PRO A 542 -6.95 11.49 -2.53
N HIS A 543 -6.78 12.78 -2.25
CA HIS A 543 -6.77 13.85 -3.24
C HIS A 543 -5.36 14.35 -3.52
N ASP A 544 -5.06 14.64 -4.79
CA ASP A 544 -3.85 15.35 -5.20
C ASP A 544 -3.93 16.84 -4.84
N ASN A 545 -2.80 17.54 -4.90
CA ASN A 545 -2.72 18.95 -4.55
C ASN A 545 -3.47 19.89 -5.49
N PHE A 546 -3.78 19.49 -6.74
CA PHE A 546 -4.63 20.30 -7.60
C PHE A 546 -6.05 20.32 -7.06
N PHE A 547 -6.60 19.15 -6.74
CA PHE A 547 -7.91 19.04 -6.11
C PHE A 547 -7.94 19.77 -4.75
N ILE A 548 -6.92 19.57 -3.90
CA ILE A 548 -6.88 20.21 -2.57
C ILE A 548 -6.85 21.74 -2.70
N LEU A 549 -6.09 22.28 -3.65
CA LEU A 549 -6.03 23.73 -3.88
C LEU A 549 -7.37 24.27 -4.37
N MET A 550 -8.01 23.59 -5.32
CA MET A 550 -9.28 24.04 -5.90
C MET A 550 -10.46 23.95 -4.95
N GLU A 551 -10.50 22.92 -4.09
CA GLU A 551 -11.65 22.66 -3.23
C GLU A 551 -11.48 23.23 -1.81
N TYR A 552 -10.23 23.34 -1.32
CA TYR A 552 -9.92 23.77 0.03
C TYR A 552 -8.94 24.95 0.16
N GLY A 553 -8.27 25.37 -0.92
CA GLY A 553 -7.44 26.57 -0.95
C GLY A 553 -6.03 26.40 -0.39
N PHE A 554 -5.55 25.16 -0.24
CA PHE A 554 -4.19 24.90 0.22
C PHE A 554 -3.53 23.76 -0.54
N VAL A 555 -2.23 23.58 -0.31
CA VAL A 555 -1.46 22.44 -0.82
C VAL A 555 -0.62 21.88 0.32
N ILE A 556 -0.33 20.58 0.28
CA ILE A 556 0.51 19.93 1.29
C ILE A 556 1.79 19.40 0.66
N PRO A 557 2.95 19.52 1.32
CA PRO A 557 4.19 19.03 0.77
C PRO A 557 4.25 17.49 0.77
N ASN A 558 4.86 16.90 -0.25
CA ASN A 558 5.06 15.46 -0.39
C ASN A 558 3.74 14.66 -0.39
N ASN A 559 2.71 15.19 -1.04
CA ASN A 559 1.44 14.48 -1.16
C ASN A 559 1.61 13.23 -2.06
N PRO A 560 1.39 12.01 -1.55
CA PRO A 560 1.57 10.78 -2.34
C PRO A 560 0.56 10.62 -3.47
N TYR A 561 -0.53 11.38 -3.46
CA TYR A 561 -1.56 11.30 -4.49
C TYR A 561 -1.27 12.18 -5.72
N ASN A 562 -0.27 13.06 -5.64
CA ASN A 562 0.11 13.93 -6.74
C ASN A 562 0.52 13.17 -8.00
N TYR A 563 0.22 13.79 -9.13
CA TYR A 563 0.59 13.32 -10.45
C TYR A 563 0.81 14.51 -11.39
N VAL A 564 1.45 14.28 -12.52
CA VAL A 564 1.54 15.23 -13.64
C VAL A 564 0.70 14.68 -14.78
N SER A 565 -0.26 15.46 -15.29
CA SER A 565 -0.92 15.14 -16.56
C SER A 565 -0.01 15.55 -17.72
N LEU A 566 0.09 14.68 -18.72
CA LEU A 566 0.78 14.90 -19.98
C LEU A 566 -0.18 14.93 -21.17
N ASP A 567 -1.48 15.09 -20.94
CA ASP A 567 -2.47 15.06 -22.02
C ASP A 567 -2.14 16.10 -23.10
N ARG A 568 -1.85 17.33 -22.69
CA ARG A 568 -1.48 18.41 -23.61
C ARG A 568 -0.22 18.07 -24.40
N GLU A 569 0.87 17.71 -23.74
CA GLU A 569 2.15 17.39 -24.38
C GLU A 569 2.05 16.16 -25.29
N PHE A 570 1.22 15.19 -24.95
CA PHE A 570 0.96 14.02 -25.76
C PHE A 570 0.28 14.38 -27.09
N PHE A 571 -0.68 15.31 -27.07
CA PHE A 571 -1.36 15.77 -28.29
C PHE A 571 -0.51 16.75 -29.11
N GLU A 572 0.35 17.54 -28.45
CA GLU A 572 1.24 18.52 -29.10
C GLU A 572 2.50 17.90 -29.74
N ILE A 573 2.88 16.67 -29.38
CA ILE A 573 4.10 16.06 -29.94
C ILE A 573 4.00 15.86 -31.46
N SER A 574 5.03 16.31 -32.17
CA SER A 574 5.22 16.04 -33.59
C SER A 574 5.96 14.72 -33.79
N LEU A 575 5.41 13.85 -34.65
CA LEU A 575 5.98 12.54 -34.97
C LEU A 575 6.35 12.47 -36.45
N PRO A 576 7.52 11.90 -36.81
CA PRO A 576 7.90 11.69 -38.21
C PRO A 576 6.84 10.86 -38.94
N GLU A 577 6.53 11.24 -40.19
CA GLU A 577 5.59 10.52 -41.08
C GLU A 577 4.12 10.47 -40.59
N GLU A 578 3.76 11.22 -39.54
CA GLU A 578 2.38 11.31 -39.05
C GLU A 578 1.66 12.54 -39.61
N THR A 579 0.88 12.34 -40.67
CA THR A 579 -0.04 13.37 -41.19
C THR A 579 -1.22 13.58 -40.25
N GLU A 580 -1.94 14.71 -40.38
CA GLU A 580 -3.13 14.99 -39.56
C GLU A 580 -4.20 13.89 -39.67
N LEU A 581 -4.38 13.34 -40.88
CA LEU A 581 -5.32 12.24 -41.11
C LEU A 581 -4.91 10.99 -40.33
N ILE A 582 -3.64 10.59 -40.42
CA ILE A 582 -3.11 9.41 -39.70
C ILE A 582 -3.21 9.61 -38.18
N ARG A 583 -2.91 10.83 -37.71
CA ARG A 583 -3.07 11.19 -36.30
C ARG A 583 -4.50 10.95 -35.84
N GLN A 584 -5.48 11.48 -36.58
CA GLN A 584 -6.88 11.35 -36.21
C GLN A 584 -7.32 9.88 -36.18
N GLU A 585 -6.94 9.07 -37.17
CA GLU A 585 -7.25 7.62 -37.17
C GLU A 585 -6.68 6.91 -35.92
N LYS A 586 -5.46 7.23 -35.51
CA LYS A 586 -4.86 6.67 -34.29
C LYS A 586 -5.58 7.15 -33.03
N LEU A 587 -5.95 8.42 -32.96
CA LEU A 587 -6.71 8.96 -31.83
C LEU A 587 -8.10 8.34 -31.70
N ASP A 588 -8.79 8.11 -32.82
CA ASP A 588 -10.09 7.44 -32.86
C ASP A 588 -9.98 5.99 -32.38
N LEU A 589 -8.91 5.28 -32.73
CA LEU A 589 -8.62 3.95 -32.18
C LEU A 589 -8.39 3.97 -30.66
N LEU A 590 -7.67 4.96 -30.14
CA LEU A 590 -7.50 5.13 -28.69
C LEU A 590 -8.85 5.40 -28.01
N LEU A 591 -9.67 6.27 -28.59
CA LEU A 591 -10.98 6.60 -28.06
C LEU A 591 -11.89 5.36 -28.03
N HIS A 592 -11.97 4.63 -29.15
CA HIS A 592 -12.77 3.43 -29.28
C HIS A 592 -12.38 2.32 -28.28
N HIS A 593 -11.09 2.21 -27.97
CA HIS A 593 -10.59 1.22 -27.02
C HIS A 593 -10.46 1.73 -25.57
N GLY A 594 -10.87 2.98 -25.30
CA GLY A 594 -10.86 3.56 -23.96
C GLY A 594 -9.47 3.97 -23.46
N PHE A 595 -8.50 4.21 -24.35
CA PHE A 595 -7.13 4.66 -24.06
C PHE A 595 -6.87 6.13 -24.43
N TYR A 596 -7.89 6.89 -24.80
CA TYR A 596 -7.78 8.33 -25.06
C TYR A 596 -7.72 9.12 -23.75
N GLY A 597 -6.66 9.91 -23.56
CA GLY A 597 -6.45 10.80 -22.41
C GLY A 597 -6.19 10.07 -21.08
N ASP A 598 -6.13 10.86 -20.00
CA ASP A 598 -5.73 10.41 -18.66
C ASP A 598 -4.29 9.86 -18.67
N TYR A 599 -3.41 10.61 -19.35
CA TYR A 599 -1.99 10.33 -19.41
C TYR A 599 -1.30 10.99 -18.23
N SER A 600 -0.94 10.18 -17.25
CA SER A 600 -0.43 10.65 -15.96
C SER A 600 0.93 10.05 -15.61
N LEU A 601 1.72 10.83 -14.89
CA LEU A 601 2.98 10.43 -14.29
C LEU A 601 2.89 10.56 -12.77
N ARG A 602 3.43 9.58 -12.06
CA ARG A 602 3.63 9.61 -10.60
C ARG A 602 5.10 9.42 -10.30
N ILE A 603 5.48 9.64 -9.04
CA ILE A 603 6.87 9.40 -8.63
C ILE A 603 7.22 7.94 -8.90
N SER A 604 8.24 7.75 -9.74
CA SER A 604 8.71 6.44 -10.16
C SER A 604 7.69 5.53 -10.89
N GLU A 605 6.63 6.10 -11.46
CA GLU A 605 5.58 5.33 -12.15
C GLU A 605 5.06 6.09 -13.38
N ILE A 606 4.88 5.36 -14.49
CA ILE A 606 4.39 5.85 -15.78
C ILE A 606 3.04 5.17 -16.03
N SER A 607 1.98 5.93 -16.33
CA SER A 607 0.67 5.30 -16.52
C SER A 607 0.69 4.31 -17.70
N PHE A 608 0.11 3.13 -17.48
CA PHE A 608 -0.06 2.13 -18.52
C PHE A 608 -0.84 2.66 -19.73
N ARG A 609 -1.77 3.59 -19.49
CA ARG A 609 -2.55 4.28 -20.54
C ARG A 609 -1.62 5.06 -21.47
N LEU A 610 -0.73 5.87 -20.91
CA LEU A 610 0.22 6.68 -21.67
C LEU A 610 1.17 5.81 -22.50
N MET A 611 1.75 4.76 -21.90
CA MET A 611 2.63 3.84 -22.63
C MET A 611 1.91 3.18 -23.80
N THR A 612 0.69 2.68 -23.56
CA THR A 612 -0.12 2.01 -24.59
C THR A 612 -0.54 2.96 -25.70
N ALA A 613 -0.89 4.21 -25.35
CA ALA A 613 -1.24 5.24 -26.32
C ALA A 613 -0.04 5.65 -27.17
N LEU A 614 1.14 5.83 -26.56
CA LEU A 614 2.36 6.16 -27.30
C LEU A 614 2.81 5.02 -28.22
N ARG A 615 2.71 3.75 -27.79
CA ARG A 615 2.99 2.59 -28.67
C ARG A 615 2.20 2.63 -29.98
N LEU A 616 0.93 3.07 -29.94
CA LEU A 616 0.12 3.25 -31.15
C LEU A 616 0.56 4.48 -31.95
N ARG A 617 0.79 5.61 -31.27
CA ARG A 617 1.20 6.88 -31.90
C ARG A 617 2.48 6.73 -32.70
N VAL A 618 3.48 6.03 -32.16
CA VAL A 618 4.81 5.88 -32.80
C VAL A 618 4.89 4.80 -33.88
N ILE A 619 3.78 4.16 -34.27
CA ILE A 619 3.77 3.25 -35.43
C ILE A 619 4.02 4.06 -36.70
N GLN A 620 5.15 3.79 -37.35
CA GLN A 620 5.54 4.35 -38.64
C GLN A 620 4.78 3.67 -39.79
N ARG A 621 4.67 4.35 -40.95
CA ARG A 621 4.00 3.83 -42.16
C ARG A 621 2.58 3.30 -41.90
N PHE A 622 1.82 4.06 -41.13
CA PHE A 622 0.47 3.67 -40.74
C PHE A 622 -0.54 3.94 -41.86
N ASN A 623 -1.17 2.88 -42.36
CA ASN A 623 -2.34 2.95 -43.23
C ASN A 623 -3.28 1.81 -42.83
N VAL A 624 -4.40 2.13 -42.19
CA VAL A 624 -5.36 1.15 -41.60
C VAL A 624 -5.82 0.10 -42.62
N SER A 625 -5.84 0.46 -43.91
CA SER A 625 -6.27 -0.41 -45.00
C SER A 625 -5.23 -1.45 -45.42
N THR A 626 -3.97 -1.35 -44.97
CA THR A 626 -2.92 -2.33 -45.29
C THR A 626 -2.94 -3.52 -44.34
N LEU A 627 -2.65 -4.73 -44.86
CA LEU A 627 -2.54 -5.94 -44.04
C LEU A 627 -1.45 -5.82 -42.96
N GLU A 628 -0.36 -5.11 -43.26
CA GLU A 628 0.74 -4.88 -42.33
C GLU A 628 0.28 -4.06 -41.12
N ALA A 629 -0.40 -2.92 -41.34
CA ALA A 629 -0.94 -2.10 -40.27
C ALA A 629 -1.97 -2.86 -39.43
N GLN A 630 -2.86 -3.63 -40.07
CA GLN A 630 -3.82 -4.47 -39.35
C GLN A 630 -3.13 -5.53 -38.48
N GLY A 631 -2.02 -6.12 -38.96
CA GLY A 631 -1.19 -7.04 -38.18
C GLY A 631 -0.58 -6.37 -36.94
N ILE A 632 -0.04 -5.17 -37.09
CA ILE A 632 0.55 -4.39 -35.98
C ILE A 632 -0.54 -3.95 -35.00
N ILE A 633 -1.69 -3.46 -35.48
CA ILE A 633 -2.84 -3.09 -34.63
C ILE A 633 -3.33 -4.29 -33.82
N ARG A 634 -3.38 -5.50 -34.40
CA ARG A 634 -3.71 -6.72 -33.64
C ARG A 634 -2.70 -7.00 -32.53
N LYS A 635 -1.40 -6.77 -32.76
CA LYS A 635 -0.36 -6.90 -31.72
C LYS A 635 -0.52 -5.82 -30.64
N TRP A 636 -0.78 -4.58 -31.01
CA TRP A 636 -1.11 -3.51 -30.06
C TRP A 636 -2.34 -3.85 -29.20
N LYS A 637 -3.41 -4.41 -29.78
CA LYS A 637 -4.57 -4.88 -29.00
C LYS A 637 -4.22 -5.98 -27.99
N LYS A 638 -3.19 -6.79 -28.26
CA LYS A 638 -2.68 -7.77 -27.31
C LYS A 638 -1.90 -7.12 -26.16
N THR A 639 -1.27 -5.96 -26.36
CA THR A 639 -0.62 -5.22 -25.26
C THR A 639 -1.64 -4.65 -24.30
N ILE A 640 -2.77 -4.15 -24.80
CA ILE A 640 -3.92 -3.67 -23.98
C ILE A 640 -4.40 -4.76 -23.00
N THR A 641 -4.46 -6.01 -23.46
CA THR A 641 -4.99 -7.14 -22.67
C THR A 641 -3.93 -7.84 -21.83
N GLY A 642 -2.66 -7.41 -21.90
CA GLY A 642 -1.54 -8.06 -21.24
C GLY A 642 -1.15 -9.42 -21.82
N LEU A 643 -1.65 -9.77 -23.01
CA LEU A 643 -1.27 -11.00 -23.72
C LEU A 643 0.16 -10.93 -24.28
N THR A 644 0.65 -9.72 -24.51
CA THR A 644 2.03 -9.42 -24.93
C THR A 644 2.50 -8.16 -24.22
N GLU A 645 3.76 -8.09 -23.78
CA GLU A 645 4.28 -6.90 -23.09
C GLU A 645 4.56 -5.73 -24.05
N ILE A 646 5.05 -6.03 -25.25
CA ILE A 646 5.44 -5.06 -26.30
C ILE A 646 4.87 -5.45 -27.67
N ILE A 647 4.82 -4.51 -28.61
CA ILE A 647 4.45 -4.78 -30.01
C ILE A 647 5.62 -5.47 -30.75
N ASN A 648 6.78 -4.80 -30.73
CA ASN A 648 8.08 -5.24 -31.22
C ASN A 648 9.19 -4.33 -30.62
N PRO A 649 10.47 -4.74 -30.64
CA PRO A 649 11.55 -3.96 -30.02
C PRO A 649 11.72 -2.54 -30.56
N GLU A 650 11.56 -2.33 -31.88
CA GLU A 650 11.74 -1.01 -32.49
C GLU A 650 10.63 -0.03 -32.08
N ASN A 651 9.38 -0.50 -32.03
CA ASN A 651 8.26 0.29 -31.51
C ASN A 651 8.47 0.69 -30.05
N GLU A 652 9.00 -0.22 -29.23
CA GLU A 652 9.28 0.05 -27.83
C GLU A 652 10.39 1.10 -27.66
N ARG A 653 11.46 1.00 -28.47
CA ARG A 653 12.55 1.99 -28.53
C ARG A 653 12.02 3.38 -28.90
N LEU A 654 11.19 3.47 -29.94
CA LEU A 654 10.57 4.73 -30.37
C LEU A 654 9.61 5.28 -29.30
N MET A 655 8.85 4.40 -28.64
CA MET A 655 7.93 4.80 -27.56
C MET A 655 8.69 5.48 -26.42
N TYR A 656 9.76 4.86 -25.90
CA TYR A 656 10.56 5.46 -24.83
C TYR A 656 11.30 6.73 -25.28
N PHE A 657 11.78 6.79 -26.53
CA PHE A 657 12.38 8.00 -27.10
C PHE A 657 11.39 9.18 -27.08
N HIS A 658 10.18 8.99 -27.60
CA HIS A 658 9.17 10.05 -27.65
C HIS A 658 8.58 10.37 -26.28
N LEU A 659 8.46 9.37 -25.39
CA LEU A 659 8.06 9.59 -24.00
C LEU A 659 9.08 10.49 -23.27
N LYS A 660 10.38 10.26 -23.47
CA LYS A 660 11.43 11.12 -22.91
C LYS A 660 11.30 12.55 -23.44
N LEU A 661 11.10 12.73 -24.75
CA LEU A 661 10.92 14.05 -25.37
C LEU A 661 9.71 14.80 -24.77
N ILE A 662 8.59 14.11 -24.57
CA ILE A 662 7.40 14.66 -23.89
C ILE A 662 7.75 15.11 -22.47
N CYS A 663 8.44 14.27 -21.70
CA CYS A 663 8.81 14.58 -20.32
C CYS A 663 9.81 15.75 -20.24
N ASP A 664 10.80 15.81 -21.13
CA ASP A 664 11.78 16.90 -21.19
C ASP A 664 11.09 18.23 -21.53
N ASN A 665 10.15 18.23 -22.48
CA ASN A 665 9.37 19.41 -22.84
C ASN A 665 8.48 19.88 -21.67
N ALA A 666 7.79 18.95 -21.01
CA ALA A 666 6.98 19.25 -19.81
C ALA A 666 7.84 19.81 -18.68
N LEU A 667 9.06 19.27 -18.50
CA LEU A 667 10.01 19.74 -17.50
C LEU A 667 10.47 21.17 -17.79
N LEU A 668 10.86 21.46 -19.03
CA LEU A 668 11.28 22.80 -19.45
C LEU A 668 10.15 23.84 -19.27
N LYS A 669 8.92 23.49 -19.66
CA LYS A 669 7.73 24.34 -19.42
C LYS A 669 7.55 24.60 -17.92
N SER A 670 7.64 23.56 -17.08
CA SER A 670 7.48 23.66 -15.64
C SER A 670 8.54 24.56 -14.99
N GLU A 671 9.80 24.41 -15.41
CA GLU A 671 10.92 25.24 -14.93
C GLU A 671 10.79 26.71 -15.36
N THR A 672 10.30 26.95 -16.57
CA THR A 672 10.04 28.30 -17.10
C THR A 672 8.97 29.04 -16.28
N VAL A 673 7.85 28.36 -15.99
CA VAL A 673 6.78 28.93 -15.15
C VAL A 673 7.26 29.16 -13.72
N LEU A 674 8.07 28.24 -13.18
CA LEU A 674 8.66 28.41 -11.84
C LEU A 674 9.59 29.62 -11.77
N GLU A 675 10.33 29.93 -12.83
CA GLU A 675 11.15 31.14 -12.91
C GLU A 675 10.28 32.40 -12.99
N ALA A 676 9.23 32.39 -13.81
CA ALA A 676 8.27 33.50 -13.88
C ALA A 676 7.62 33.78 -12.53
N LEU A 677 7.32 32.74 -11.74
CA LEU A 677 6.77 32.87 -10.39
C LEU A 677 7.72 33.55 -9.40
N LYS A 678 9.05 33.58 -9.65
CA LYS A 678 10.00 34.30 -8.78
C LYS A 678 9.93 35.81 -8.93
N VAL A 679 9.41 36.31 -10.06
CA VAL A 679 9.25 37.75 -10.31
C VAL A 679 8.19 38.36 -9.38
N PHE A 680 7.25 37.56 -8.90
CA PHE A 680 6.22 37.99 -7.97
C PHE A 680 6.77 38.00 -6.54
N ASP A 681 6.85 39.19 -5.93
CA ASP A 681 7.34 39.38 -4.55
C ASP A 681 6.40 38.73 -3.52
N GLY A 682 7.01 37.97 -2.61
CA GLY A 682 6.46 36.77 -1.97
C GLY A 682 5.66 36.99 -0.70
N THR A 683 4.57 37.78 -0.74
CA THR A 683 3.68 37.95 0.42
C THR A 683 2.33 37.24 0.30
N ARG A 684 1.91 36.83 -0.91
CA ARG A 684 0.62 36.15 -1.11
C ARG A 684 0.73 34.63 -0.93
N VAL A 685 -0.12 34.07 -0.08
CA VAL A 685 -0.22 32.61 0.17
C VAL A 685 -0.52 31.84 -1.12
N SER A 686 -1.37 32.39 -2.00
CA SER A 686 -1.71 31.81 -3.32
C SER A 686 -0.48 31.54 -4.19
N LEU A 687 0.48 32.46 -4.25
CA LEU A 687 1.74 32.28 -4.97
C LEU A 687 2.59 31.14 -4.43
N SER A 688 2.64 31.00 -3.09
CA SER A 688 3.40 29.94 -2.45
C SER A 688 2.83 28.54 -2.77
N HIS A 689 1.50 28.43 -2.88
CA HIS A 689 0.82 27.20 -3.25
C HIS A 689 1.08 26.83 -4.71
N THR A 690 0.91 27.77 -5.64
CA THR A 690 1.22 27.55 -7.06
C THR A 690 2.68 27.16 -7.28
N LYS A 691 3.61 27.78 -6.54
CA LYS A 691 5.03 27.41 -6.57
C LYS A 691 5.26 25.96 -6.13
N LEU A 692 4.60 25.51 -5.06
CA LEU A 692 4.74 24.14 -4.58
C LEU A 692 4.25 23.12 -5.61
N LEU A 693 3.12 23.40 -6.28
CA LEU A 693 2.60 22.54 -7.36
C LEU A 693 3.65 22.29 -8.43
N TRP A 694 4.29 23.36 -8.94
CA TRP A 694 5.33 23.23 -9.97
C TRP A 694 6.59 22.51 -9.49
N LEU A 695 7.01 22.75 -8.24
CA LEU A 695 8.15 22.03 -7.65
C LEU A 695 7.90 20.52 -7.56
N GLU A 696 6.68 20.11 -7.21
CA GLU A 696 6.29 18.70 -7.16
C GLU A 696 6.19 18.09 -8.55
N SER A 697 5.63 18.81 -9.53
CA SER A 697 5.61 18.39 -10.94
C SER A 697 7.02 18.14 -11.48
N ILE A 698 7.96 19.07 -11.23
CA ILE A 698 9.37 18.92 -11.62
C ILE A 698 9.99 17.68 -10.96
N THR A 699 9.67 17.42 -9.69
CA THR A 699 10.17 16.25 -8.96
C THR A 699 9.68 14.94 -9.60
N ILE A 700 8.40 14.87 -9.96
CA ILE A 700 7.80 13.71 -10.64
C ILE A 700 8.44 13.50 -12.01
N LEU A 701 8.53 14.56 -12.82
CA LEU A 701 9.10 14.51 -14.17
C LEU A 701 10.56 14.02 -14.16
N ARG A 702 11.40 14.58 -13.27
CA ARG A 702 12.79 14.15 -13.12
C ARG A 702 12.92 12.68 -12.69
N SER A 703 12.06 12.23 -11.79
CA SER A 703 12.03 10.82 -11.38
C SER A 703 11.71 9.89 -12.56
N VAL A 704 10.73 10.26 -13.39
CA VAL A 704 10.32 9.47 -14.55
C VAL A 704 11.38 9.48 -15.64
N ILE A 705 12.00 10.63 -15.93
CA ILE A 705 13.09 10.73 -16.91
C ILE A 705 14.24 9.80 -16.54
N SER A 706 14.62 9.72 -15.26
CA SER A 706 15.64 8.78 -14.79
C SER A 706 15.29 7.33 -15.10
N ILE A 707 14.03 6.94 -14.88
CA ILE A 707 13.55 5.58 -15.15
C ILE A 707 13.59 5.26 -16.66
N ILE A 708 13.19 6.22 -17.49
CA ILE A 708 13.23 6.05 -18.94
C ILE A 708 14.67 5.85 -19.42
N GLN A 709 15.64 6.57 -18.83
CA GLN A 709 17.05 6.40 -19.15
C GLN A 709 17.58 5.01 -18.79
N ASP A 710 17.17 4.46 -17.64
CA ASP A 710 17.54 3.10 -17.22
C ASP A 710 16.98 2.05 -18.20
N PHE A 711 15.70 2.18 -18.59
CA PHE A 711 15.08 1.28 -19.58
C PHE A 711 15.72 1.37 -20.95
N GLN A 712 16.10 2.58 -21.39
CA GLN A 712 16.81 2.73 -22.66
C GLN A 712 18.13 1.96 -22.64
N GLN A 713 18.91 2.03 -21.55
CA GLN A 713 20.17 1.28 -21.44
C GLN A 713 19.96 -0.24 -21.52
N GLU A 714 18.90 -0.78 -20.91
CA GLU A 714 18.58 -2.21 -20.99
C GLU A 714 18.15 -2.66 -22.39
N ILE A 715 17.49 -1.80 -23.17
CA ILE A 715 17.05 -2.12 -24.54
C ILE A 715 18.22 -2.03 -25.55
N PHE A 716 19.27 -1.25 -25.24
CA PHE A 716 20.44 -1.07 -26.09
C PHE A 716 21.60 -2.06 -25.79
N MET A 717 21.53 -2.85 -24.71
CA MET A 717 22.43 -3.97 -24.42
C MET A 717 21.84 -5.30 -24.90
#